data_AF-A0A7R9XV73-F1
#
_entry.id   AF-A0A7R9XV73-F1
#
_cell.length_a   1.000
_cell.length_b   1.000
_cell.length_c   1.000
_cell.angle_alpha   90.00
_cell.angle_beta   90.00
_cell.angle_gamma   90.00
#
_symmetry.space_group_name_H-M   'P 1'
#
loop_
_entity.id
_entity.type
_entity.pdbx_description
1 polymer ?
#
loop_
_entity_poly.entity_id
_entity_poly.type
_entity_poly.pdbx_seq_one_letter_code
_entity_poly.pdbx_strand_id
1 'polypeptide(L)'
;REKTRIMRNLECNLLVVTSHHIVLCLEKKLQLYDFEGKLEREWTMESVIRYIKVVGGPDKGEGILVGLKSGVVFRIFINNSHPVQLIEHGVSIRCLDQSFMRQKLAVVDDNSEVTVYDLETKKSIFTDTDANSVSFNSEFEEMLCYSGNGQLSIKTGDFPVHRQKLEGFVVGFKASKIFCLHYVSMQTIDVPQSMSMWNYVKVNNFDMAHSVACLGVTEKDWSDLGFAALFGMNLAIARKAFIRVRDLKYLELIDKCEEGVKNGDPSEMYLAEALAYQGKFHEAAKMFAKANRVDKAMEMFSDLRQFDEAKKWAEEYAHTKGGDSTLVQEFVHRQAEWAEEVSDYAAAATMYIQAKKFDKAIDLIAKNGWKDKLVEVTRALGASDVKHLKLCAMHFAQWGDHVHARDVYTKLGDDEGLLSLLVDAEQWEEAFIMLQQHPQHVEKVYLPYARWLAENDRFDEARLAYAKAGRSDAATRMLEQLTHNAVLERRFQDAGHCYWLMSREIVSELPNDPRALLSDEDEAKLDRFEEFKDRAEMYYAYDFIYRAMDEPFRSSLPSTLLNIGQFLLSKFATRDEMPLGISLAYVLNTLAKHGDALGAYKLARFAYNKLQGLKIPASWQAQVDLACIVSRSKPLTDADDLLPMCYRCSATNPLVSGKGDVCVSCGGCFVRSFVTFEHLPMVEFEISDDITPKEARRLIREEPPERGGAASARRAYNVGGDEQFTFEDGPGAERGILGGNDAFAQVMSMPNVPIVCDRVMLRNLSPNEVVVKPSGCALIRPRYFRLMDTESPVTVDENGCFYEADEYELACLEFGRTPFTRLAVNVGDEVASAVEPETPPQRTSSSKWGTARGAKTVGSLDFAGN
;
A
#
# COMPACT_ATOMS: atom_id res chain seq x y z
N ARG A 1 -55.35 -28.96 -16.86
CA ARG A 1 -56.60 -28.18 -16.97
C ARG A 1 -57.52 -28.94 -17.89
N GLU A 2 -58.62 -29.49 -17.38
CA GLU A 2 -59.67 -30.15 -18.19
C GLU A 2 -60.41 -29.06 -18.98
N LYS A 3 -60.48 -29.19 -20.32
CA LYS A 3 -61.03 -28.14 -21.20
C LYS A 3 -62.54 -28.30 -21.39
N THR A 4 -63.01 -29.54 -21.47
CA THR A 4 -64.41 -29.92 -21.68
C THR A 4 -64.60 -31.37 -21.22
N ARG A 5 -65.77 -31.71 -20.69
CA ARG A 5 -66.11 -33.06 -20.23
C ARG A 5 -67.44 -33.49 -20.80
N ILE A 6 -67.48 -34.62 -21.51
CA ILE A 6 -68.71 -35.21 -22.02
C ILE A 6 -69.36 -36.03 -20.90
N MET A 7 -70.50 -35.59 -20.40
CA MET A 7 -71.25 -36.26 -19.33
C MET A 7 -72.20 -37.34 -19.90
N ARG A 8 -71.66 -38.22 -20.76
CA ARG A 8 -72.39 -39.35 -21.37
C ARG A 8 -71.50 -40.59 -21.40
N ASN A 9 -72.09 -41.75 -21.15
CA ASN A 9 -71.40 -43.02 -21.33
C ASN A 9 -71.42 -43.38 -22.83
N LEU A 10 -70.25 -43.34 -23.47
CA LEU A 10 -70.08 -43.57 -24.90
C LEU A 10 -69.32 -44.88 -25.11
N GLU A 11 -70.01 -45.92 -25.59
CA GLU A 11 -69.41 -47.23 -25.86
C GLU A 11 -68.70 -47.24 -27.22
N CYS A 12 -67.47 -47.76 -27.25
CA CYS A 12 -66.69 -47.90 -28.49
C CYS A 12 -65.65 -49.02 -28.40
N ASN A 13 -65.32 -49.62 -29.54
CA ASN A 13 -64.21 -50.55 -29.71
C ASN A 13 -62.87 -49.83 -29.86
N LEU A 14 -62.85 -48.76 -30.67
CA LEU A 14 -61.68 -47.91 -30.90
C LEU A 14 -62.12 -46.45 -30.78
N LEU A 15 -61.22 -45.64 -30.23
CA LEU A 15 -61.42 -44.21 -30.07
C LEU A 15 -60.19 -43.49 -30.60
N VAL A 16 -60.41 -42.51 -31.48
CA VAL A 16 -59.36 -41.58 -31.91
C VAL A 16 -59.85 -40.15 -31.75
N VAL A 17 -58.90 -39.23 -31.56
CA VAL A 17 -59.17 -37.81 -31.34
C VAL A 17 -58.58 -37.02 -32.48
N THR A 18 -59.33 -36.01 -32.92
CA THR A 18 -58.97 -35.01 -33.94
C THR A 18 -58.95 -33.62 -33.29
N SER A 19 -58.59 -32.57 -34.03
CA SER A 19 -58.46 -31.20 -33.51
C SER A 19 -59.70 -30.70 -32.76
N HIS A 20 -60.90 -31.05 -33.24
CA HIS A 20 -62.19 -30.58 -32.69
C HIS A 20 -63.21 -31.69 -32.37
N HIS A 21 -62.90 -32.94 -32.74
CA HIS A 21 -63.86 -34.03 -32.67
C HIS A 21 -63.26 -35.31 -32.08
N ILE A 22 -64.12 -36.14 -31.51
CA ILE A 22 -63.84 -37.50 -31.07
C ILE A 22 -64.52 -38.45 -32.04
N VAL A 23 -63.76 -39.44 -32.52
CA VAL A 23 -64.26 -40.44 -33.44
C VAL A 23 -64.34 -41.78 -32.71
N LEU A 24 -65.55 -42.31 -32.62
CA LEU A 24 -65.86 -43.58 -31.97
C LEU A 24 -66.13 -44.64 -33.03
N CYS A 25 -65.46 -45.78 -32.91
CA CYS A 25 -65.70 -46.94 -33.75
C CYS A 25 -66.50 -47.97 -32.96
N LEU A 26 -67.63 -48.42 -33.51
CA LEU A 26 -68.44 -49.50 -32.98
C LEU A 26 -68.73 -50.52 -34.09
N GLU A 27 -68.05 -51.65 -34.06
CA GLU A 27 -68.08 -52.71 -35.08
C GLU A 27 -67.89 -52.21 -36.52
N LYS A 28 -69.00 -51.97 -37.26
CA LYS A 28 -69.00 -51.48 -38.64
C LYS A 28 -69.21 -49.97 -38.75
N LYS A 29 -69.53 -49.30 -37.64
CA LYS A 29 -69.90 -47.89 -37.61
C LYS A 29 -68.77 -47.03 -37.07
N LEU A 30 -68.59 -45.86 -37.68
CA LEU A 30 -67.67 -44.82 -37.23
C LEU A 30 -68.50 -43.56 -36.96
N GLN A 31 -68.47 -43.04 -35.74
CA GLN A 31 -69.29 -41.92 -35.28
C GLN A 31 -68.39 -40.73 -34.90
N LEU A 32 -68.68 -39.55 -35.42
CA LEU A 32 -67.98 -38.30 -35.16
C LEU A 32 -68.77 -37.46 -34.14
N TYR A 33 -68.19 -37.21 -32.98
CA TYR A 33 -68.73 -36.35 -31.94
C TYR A 33 -67.91 -35.08 -31.80
N ASP A 34 -68.53 -33.95 -31.52
CA ASP A 34 -67.81 -32.78 -31.02
C ASP A 34 -67.42 -32.95 -29.53
N PHE A 35 -66.57 -32.06 -29.01
CA PHE A 35 -66.18 -32.09 -27.59
C PHE A 35 -67.31 -31.70 -26.61
N GLU A 36 -68.46 -31.24 -27.11
CA GLU A 36 -69.67 -30.99 -26.32
C GLU A 36 -70.54 -32.26 -26.19
N GLY A 37 -70.21 -33.33 -26.93
CA GLY A 37 -70.91 -34.61 -26.90
C GLY A 37 -72.08 -34.71 -27.87
N LYS A 38 -72.15 -33.82 -28.87
CA LYS A 38 -73.11 -33.87 -29.98
C LYS A 38 -72.56 -34.70 -31.13
N LEU A 39 -73.36 -35.65 -31.60
CA LEU A 39 -73.06 -36.44 -32.80
C LEU A 39 -73.21 -35.56 -34.04
N GLU A 40 -72.13 -35.37 -34.79
CA GLU A 40 -72.15 -34.63 -36.06
C GLU A 40 -72.34 -35.54 -37.27
N ARG A 41 -71.74 -36.75 -37.25
CA ARG A 41 -71.79 -37.65 -38.41
C ARG A 41 -71.59 -39.12 -38.03
N GLU A 42 -72.12 -40.02 -38.87
CA GLU A 42 -71.92 -41.46 -38.78
C GLU A 42 -71.60 -42.03 -40.16
N TRP A 43 -70.60 -42.91 -40.26
CA TRP A 43 -70.29 -43.71 -41.44
C TRP A 43 -70.50 -45.19 -41.11
N THR A 44 -71.10 -45.95 -42.02
CA THR A 44 -71.25 -47.41 -41.89
C THR A 44 -70.45 -48.11 -42.98
N MET A 45 -69.57 -49.03 -42.58
CA MET A 45 -68.72 -49.81 -43.47
C MET A 45 -69.35 -51.17 -43.79
N GLU A 46 -68.91 -51.79 -44.89
CA GLU A 46 -69.42 -53.09 -45.34
C GLU A 46 -69.01 -54.23 -44.39
N SER A 47 -67.81 -54.12 -43.82
CA SER A 47 -67.20 -55.10 -42.92
C SER A 47 -66.77 -54.45 -41.61
N VAL A 48 -66.46 -55.28 -40.61
CA VAL A 48 -66.03 -54.82 -39.28
C VAL A 48 -64.72 -54.04 -39.41
N ILE A 49 -64.67 -52.88 -38.78
CA ILE A 49 -63.49 -52.02 -38.72
C ILE A 49 -62.51 -52.63 -37.71
N ARG A 50 -61.29 -52.93 -38.15
CA ARG A 50 -60.25 -53.56 -37.32
C ARG A 50 -59.24 -52.56 -36.79
N TYR A 51 -58.95 -51.53 -37.58
CA TYR A 51 -57.96 -50.51 -37.21
C TYR A 51 -58.37 -49.14 -37.76
N ILE A 52 -58.15 -48.10 -36.97
CA ILE A 52 -58.34 -46.70 -37.39
C ILE A 52 -57.12 -45.88 -36.98
N LYS A 53 -56.66 -44.99 -37.86
CA LYS A 53 -55.55 -44.06 -37.57
C LYS A 53 -55.81 -42.70 -38.19
N VAL A 54 -55.60 -41.64 -37.41
CA VAL A 54 -55.69 -40.26 -37.90
C VAL A 54 -54.39 -39.92 -38.63
N VAL A 55 -54.48 -39.49 -39.90
CA VAL A 55 -53.34 -39.13 -40.75
C VAL A 55 -53.18 -37.61 -40.92
N GLY A 56 -53.88 -36.85 -40.09
CA GLY A 56 -53.85 -35.39 -40.07
C GLY A 56 -54.56 -34.75 -41.28
N GLY A 57 -54.54 -33.42 -41.33
CA GLY A 57 -55.20 -32.60 -42.34
C GLY A 57 -55.45 -31.20 -41.78
N PRO A 58 -56.10 -30.30 -42.54
CA PRO A 58 -56.54 -29.01 -42.02
C PRO A 58 -57.55 -29.22 -40.89
N ASP A 59 -57.62 -28.28 -39.95
CA ASP A 59 -58.55 -28.34 -38.82
C ASP A 59 -59.99 -28.56 -39.30
N LYS A 60 -60.70 -29.52 -38.67
CA LYS A 60 -62.05 -29.97 -39.07
C LYS A 60 -62.13 -30.67 -40.43
N GLY A 61 -61.00 -30.96 -41.07
CA GLY A 61 -60.87 -31.69 -42.33
C GLY A 61 -59.81 -32.79 -42.28
N GLU A 62 -59.48 -33.28 -41.08
CA GLU A 62 -58.51 -34.34 -40.85
C GLU A 62 -58.92 -35.66 -41.52
N GLY A 63 -57.91 -36.36 -42.05
CA GLY A 63 -58.08 -37.69 -42.64
C GLY A 63 -57.97 -38.79 -41.60
N ILE A 64 -58.81 -39.81 -41.73
CA ILE A 64 -58.81 -41.04 -40.94
C ILE A 64 -58.64 -42.20 -41.91
N LEU A 65 -57.60 -43.01 -41.71
CA LEU A 65 -57.47 -44.29 -42.38
C LEU A 65 -58.24 -45.36 -41.61
N VAL A 66 -58.95 -46.20 -42.35
CA VAL A 66 -59.83 -47.24 -41.83
C VAL A 66 -59.49 -48.55 -42.51
N GLY A 67 -59.06 -49.53 -41.73
CA GLY A 67 -58.79 -50.89 -42.19
C GLY A 67 -59.93 -51.84 -41.82
N LEU A 68 -60.48 -52.54 -42.81
CA LEU A 68 -61.58 -53.49 -42.62
C LEU A 68 -61.10 -54.94 -42.49
N LYS A 69 -61.93 -55.79 -41.87
CA LYS A 69 -61.74 -57.25 -41.84
C LYS A 69 -61.77 -57.90 -43.24
N SER A 70 -62.40 -57.26 -44.24
CA SER A 70 -62.36 -57.71 -45.63
C SER A 70 -61.02 -57.46 -46.34
N GLY A 71 -60.11 -56.70 -45.73
CA GLY A 71 -58.84 -56.31 -46.34
C GLY A 71 -58.90 -55.05 -47.19
N VAL A 72 -60.01 -54.33 -47.19
CA VAL A 72 -60.13 -53.03 -47.88
C VAL A 72 -59.69 -51.91 -46.94
N VAL A 73 -58.86 -51.00 -47.44
CA VAL A 73 -58.41 -49.77 -46.75
C VAL A 73 -59.15 -48.56 -47.32
N PHE A 74 -59.83 -47.82 -46.45
CA PHE A 74 -60.47 -46.55 -46.78
C PHE A 74 -59.73 -45.37 -46.14
N ARG A 75 -59.83 -44.21 -46.77
CA ARG A 75 -59.51 -42.90 -46.20
C ARG A 75 -60.76 -42.06 -46.13
N ILE A 76 -61.08 -41.57 -44.95
CA ILE A 76 -62.26 -40.75 -44.68
C ILE A 76 -61.78 -39.38 -44.24
N PHE A 77 -62.27 -38.31 -44.85
CA PHE A 77 -62.04 -36.98 -44.32
C PHE A 77 -63.22 -36.60 -43.43
N ILE A 78 -62.97 -36.11 -42.22
CA ILE A 78 -64.05 -35.79 -41.26
C ILE A 78 -65.02 -34.71 -41.78
N ASN A 79 -64.60 -33.88 -42.74
CA ASN A 79 -65.49 -32.91 -43.41
C ASN A 79 -66.32 -33.51 -44.54
N ASN A 80 -66.01 -34.72 -45.01
CA ASN A 80 -66.68 -35.39 -46.12
C ASN A 80 -67.52 -36.61 -45.67
N SER A 81 -68.69 -36.79 -46.27
CA SER A 81 -69.56 -37.95 -46.03
C SER A 81 -69.09 -39.23 -46.74
N HIS A 82 -68.27 -39.10 -47.79
CA HIS A 82 -67.88 -40.24 -48.64
C HIS A 82 -66.50 -40.82 -48.26
N PRO A 83 -66.42 -42.11 -47.87
CA PRO A 83 -65.14 -42.79 -47.69
C PRO A 83 -64.47 -43.06 -49.05
N VAL A 84 -63.17 -42.78 -49.16
CA VAL A 84 -62.37 -43.01 -50.38
C VAL A 84 -61.59 -44.31 -50.24
N GLN A 85 -61.84 -45.30 -51.09
CA GLN A 85 -61.06 -46.54 -51.10
C GLN A 85 -59.64 -46.28 -51.62
N LEU A 86 -58.63 -46.71 -50.86
CA LEU A 86 -57.22 -46.60 -51.26
C LEU A 86 -56.74 -47.88 -51.93
N ILE A 87 -56.79 -49.01 -51.21
CA ILE A 87 -56.25 -50.30 -51.62
C ILE A 87 -57.18 -51.44 -51.17
N GLU A 88 -57.20 -52.52 -51.95
CA GLU A 88 -57.79 -53.80 -51.59
C GLU A 88 -56.67 -54.84 -51.43
N HIS A 89 -56.40 -55.23 -50.18
CA HIS A 89 -55.33 -56.16 -49.82
C HIS A 89 -55.82 -57.62 -49.77
N GLY A 90 -57.13 -57.84 -49.62
CA GLY A 90 -57.76 -59.17 -49.62
C GLY A 90 -57.64 -59.98 -48.32
N VAL A 91 -56.70 -59.61 -47.43
CA VAL A 91 -56.56 -60.19 -46.08
C VAL A 91 -56.94 -59.16 -45.03
N SER A 92 -57.55 -59.62 -43.93
CA SER A 92 -57.97 -58.79 -42.79
C SER A 92 -56.81 -57.91 -42.27
N ILE A 93 -57.08 -56.60 -42.16
CA ILE A 93 -56.06 -55.61 -41.80
C ILE A 93 -55.89 -55.55 -40.29
N ARG A 94 -54.65 -55.66 -39.81
CA ARG A 94 -54.28 -55.56 -38.41
C ARG A 94 -53.81 -54.16 -38.03
N CYS A 95 -52.93 -53.57 -38.83
CA CYS A 95 -52.37 -52.25 -38.62
C CYS A 95 -52.06 -51.61 -39.98
N LEU A 96 -52.05 -50.29 -40.06
CA LEU A 96 -51.72 -49.57 -41.30
C LEU A 96 -51.20 -48.16 -40.97
N ASP A 97 -50.36 -47.63 -41.86
CA ASP A 97 -49.88 -46.26 -41.79
C ASP A 97 -49.56 -45.69 -43.18
N GLN A 98 -49.57 -44.37 -43.31
CA GLN A 98 -49.29 -43.67 -44.55
C GLN A 98 -48.04 -42.81 -44.45
N SER A 99 -47.28 -42.71 -45.53
CA SER A 99 -46.05 -41.92 -45.58
C SER A 99 -46.31 -40.42 -45.46
N PHE A 100 -45.25 -39.67 -45.13
CA PHE A 100 -45.31 -38.23 -44.88
C PHE A 100 -45.89 -37.45 -46.09
N MET A 101 -45.42 -37.74 -47.30
CA MET A 101 -45.92 -37.14 -48.55
C MET A 101 -47.23 -37.78 -49.05
N ARG A 102 -47.78 -38.75 -48.31
CA ARG A 102 -49.01 -39.50 -48.64
C ARG A 102 -48.94 -40.26 -49.96
N GLN A 103 -47.73 -40.59 -50.41
CA GLN A 103 -47.47 -41.34 -51.64
C GLN A 103 -47.44 -42.85 -51.40
N LYS A 104 -47.09 -43.30 -50.18
CA LYS A 104 -46.98 -44.72 -49.84
C LYS A 104 -47.92 -45.11 -48.70
N LEU A 105 -48.44 -46.34 -48.74
CA LEU A 105 -49.29 -46.93 -47.72
C LEU A 105 -48.70 -48.25 -47.25
N ALA A 106 -48.43 -48.38 -45.96
CA ALA A 106 -47.98 -49.61 -45.33
C ALA A 106 -49.17 -50.30 -44.66
N VAL A 107 -49.32 -51.59 -44.90
CA VAL A 107 -50.38 -52.43 -44.34
C VAL A 107 -49.73 -53.64 -43.68
N VAL A 108 -50.21 -53.97 -42.49
CA VAL A 108 -49.91 -55.22 -41.79
C VAL A 108 -51.19 -56.05 -41.73
N ASP A 109 -51.13 -57.28 -42.20
CA ASP A 109 -52.27 -58.18 -42.30
C ASP A 109 -52.37 -59.16 -41.12
N ASP A 110 -53.41 -60.00 -41.12
CA ASP A 110 -53.58 -61.03 -40.08
C ASP A 110 -52.60 -62.22 -40.21
N ASN A 111 -51.92 -62.38 -41.35
CA ASN A 111 -50.83 -63.35 -41.53
C ASN A 111 -49.50 -62.85 -40.95
N SER A 112 -49.46 -61.62 -40.42
CA SER A 112 -48.26 -60.95 -39.92
C SER A 112 -47.27 -60.57 -41.03
N GLU A 113 -47.76 -60.27 -42.22
CA GLU A 113 -46.98 -59.72 -43.34
C GLU A 113 -47.12 -58.19 -43.38
N VAL A 114 -46.01 -57.47 -43.57
CA VAL A 114 -46.02 -56.03 -43.86
C VAL A 114 -45.82 -55.82 -45.36
N THR A 115 -46.76 -55.13 -45.99
CA THR A 115 -46.68 -54.75 -47.40
C THR A 115 -46.76 -53.23 -47.54
N VAL A 116 -45.81 -52.63 -48.25
CA VAL A 116 -45.80 -51.21 -48.59
C VAL A 116 -46.20 -51.04 -50.04
N TYR A 117 -47.27 -50.29 -50.26
CA TYR A 117 -47.79 -49.96 -51.58
C TYR A 117 -47.46 -48.52 -51.95
N ASP A 118 -47.21 -48.31 -53.23
CA ASP A 118 -47.32 -47.01 -53.87
C ASP A 118 -48.80 -46.72 -54.15
N LEU A 119 -49.30 -45.57 -53.69
CA LEU A 119 -50.70 -45.18 -53.89
C LEU A 119 -50.99 -44.66 -55.30
N GLU A 120 -49.97 -44.19 -56.03
CA GLU A 120 -50.13 -43.76 -57.43
C GLU A 120 -50.21 -44.98 -58.35
N THR A 121 -49.23 -45.89 -58.24
CA THR A 121 -49.16 -47.07 -59.12
C THR A 121 -49.96 -48.27 -58.62
N LYS A 122 -50.41 -48.27 -57.36
CA LYS A 122 -51.08 -49.39 -56.66
C LYS A 122 -50.26 -50.68 -56.59
N LYS A 123 -48.94 -50.61 -56.80
CA LYS A 123 -48.02 -51.76 -56.74
C LYS A 123 -47.34 -51.85 -55.37
N SER A 124 -47.00 -53.07 -54.94
CA SER A 124 -46.20 -53.31 -53.74
C SER A 124 -44.71 -53.04 -54.00
N ILE A 125 -44.10 -52.14 -53.23
CA ILE A 125 -42.68 -51.76 -53.29
C ILE A 125 -41.83 -52.66 -52.38
N PHE A 126 -42.35 -52.96 -51.19
CA PHE A 126 -41.63 -53.68 -50.15
C PHE A 126 -42.57 -54.65 -49.43
N THR A 127 -42.06 -55.84 -49.15
CA THR A 127 -42.75 -56.87 -48.37
C THR A 127 -41.77 -57.48 -47.38
N ASP A 128 -42.19 -57.67 -46.14
CA ASP A 128 -41.46 -58.48 -45.14
C ASP A 128 -42.45 -59.23 -44.24
N THR A 129 -41.98 -60.27 -43.56
CA THR A 129 -42.78 -61.10 -42.65
C THR A 129 -42.54 -60.73 -41.19
N ASP A 130 -43.28 -61.37 -40.27
CA ASP A 130 -43.15 -61.20 -38.82
C ASP A 130 -43.47 -59.78 -38.31
N ALA A 131 -44.48 -59.12 -38.89
CA ALA A 131 -44.94 -57.80 -38.51
C ALA A 131 -46.31 -57.83 -37.83
N ASN A 132 -46.46 -57.05 -36.76
CA ASN A 132 -47.72 -56.85 -36.03
C ASN A 132 -48.22 -55.40 -36.13
N SER A 133 -47.31 -54.44 -36.24
CA SER A 133 -47.60 -53.00 -36.31
C SER A 133 -46.57 -52.27 -37.14
N VAL A 134 -46.96 -51.18 -37.80
CA VAL A 134 -46.11 -50.41 -38.72
C VAL A 134 -46.31 -48.91 -38.52
N SER A 135 -45.24 -48.14 -38.71
CA SER A 135 -45.30 -46.68 -38.79
C SER A 135 -44.25 -46.10 -39.73
N PHE A 136 -44.65 -45.09 -40.52
CA PHE A 136 -43.71 -44.29 -41.32
C PHE A 136 -43.05 -43.20 -40.47
N ASN A 137 -41.83 -42.83 -40.83
CA ASN A 137 -41.17 -41.65 -40.27
C ASN A 137 -41.89 -40.39 -40.74
N SER A 138 -42.31 -39.55 -39.81
CA SER A 138 -43.02 -38.32 -40.12
C SER A 138 -42.16 -37.21 -40.73
N GLU A 139 -40.84 -37.39 -40.83
CA GLU A 139 -39.90 -36.36 -41.35
C GLU A 139 -39.06 -36.86 -42.54
N PHE A 140 -39.03 -38.17 -42.80
CA PHE A 140 -38.24 -38.75 -43.89
C PHE A 140 -39.05 -39.81 -44.66
N GLU A 141 -39.40 -39.48 -45.90
CA GLU A 141 -40.34 -40.26 -46.74
C GLU A 141 -39.92 -41.71 -46.95
N GLU A 142 -38.62 -41.96 -47.11
CA GLU A 142 -38.06 -43.28 -47.43
C GLU A 142 -37.78 -44.15 -46.19
N MET A 143 -38.27 -43.76 -45.02
CA MET A 143 -37.98 -44.46 -43.76
C MET A 143 -39.26 -44.92 -43.06
N LEU A 144 -39.29 -46.19 -42.70
CA LEU A 144 -40.39 -46.80 -41.94
C LEU A 144 -39.84 -47.78 -40.91
N CYS A 145 -40.66 -48.05 -39.89
CA CYS A 145 -40.39 -49.10 -38.93
C CYS A 145 -41.63 -49.97 -38.68
N TYR A 146 -41.40 -51.24 -38.37
CA TYR A 146 -42.44 -52.19 -38.00
C TYR A 146 -41.92 -53.09 -36.89
N SER A 147 -42.83 -53.59 -36.06
CA SER A 147 -42.47 -54.56 -35.02
C SER A 147 -43.34 -55.81 -35.09
N GLY A 148 -42.74 -56.94 -34.74
CA GLY A 148 -43.39 -58.23 -34.57
C GLY A 148 -42.38 -59.30 -34.16
N ASN A 149 -42.87 -60.41 -33.61
CA ASN A 149 -42.04 -61.50 -33.08
C ASN A 149 -40.90 -61.05 -32.12
N GLY A 150 -41.16 -60.02 -31.29
CA GLY A 150 -40.16 -59.45 -30.36
C GLY A 150 -38.99 -58.71 -31.03
N GLN A 151 -39.16 -58.30 -32.30
CA GLN A 151 -38.17 -57.52 -33.05
C GLN A 151 -38.79 -56.22 -33.57
N LEU A 152 -37.96 -55.17 -33.60
CA LEU A 152 -38.17 -53.91 -34.29
C LEU A 152 -37.29 -53.90 -35.55
N SER A 153 -37.94 -53.70 -36.69
CA SER A 153 -37.31 -53.63 -38.00
C SER A 153 -37.41 -52.20 -38.54
N ILE A 154 -36.29 -51.66 -39.02
CA ILE A 154 -36.18 -50.30 -39.57
C ILE A 154 -35.64 -50.40 -40.99
N LYS A 155 -36.38 -49.83 -41.94
CA LYS A 155 -36.05 -49.83 -43.36
C LYS A 155 -35.85 -48.40 -43.83
N THR A 156 -34.72 -48.14 -44.48
CA THR A 156 -34.36 -46.83 -45.04
C THR A 156 -34.02 -47.00 -46.51
N GLY A 157 -34.84 -46.45 -47.41
CA GLY A 157 -34.68 -46.54 -48.86
C GLY A 157 -34.39 -47.97 -49.35
N ASP A 158 -33.42 -48.11 -50.25
CA ASP A 158 -33.02 -49.40 -50.81
C ASP A 158 -32.03 -50.19 -49.94
N PHE A 159 -31.61 -49.64 -48.80
CA PHE A 159 -30.64 -50.31 -47.92
C PHE A 159 -31.25 -51.50 -47.18
N PRO A 160 -30.43 -52.48 -46.74
CA PRO A 160 -30.90 -53.61 -45.96
C PRO A 160 -31.66 -53.19 -44.69
N VAL A 161 -32.69 -53.98 -44.32
CA VAL A 161 -33.46 -53.77 -43.10
C VAL A 161 -32.56 -53.97 -41.88
N HIS A 162 -32.60 -53.03 -40.94
CA HIS A 162 -31.94 -53.15 -39.66
C HIS A 162 -32.92 -53.69 -38.61
N ARG A 163 -32.58 -54.82 -37.97
CA ARG A 163 -33.42 -55.47 -36.95
C ARG A 163 -32.79 -55.37 -35.57
N GLN A 164 -33.59 -55.00 -34.58
CA GLN A 164 -33.21 -54.91 -33.17
C GLN A 164 -34.24 -55.65 -32.32
N LYS A 165 -33.80 -56.33 -31.25
CA LYS A 165 -34.75 -56.94 -30.31
C LYS A 165 -35.52 -55.86 -29.56
N LEU A 166 -36.84 -55.91 -29.65
CA LEU A 166 -37.73 -54.99 -28.96
C LEU A 166 -39.10 -55.64 -28.81
N GLU A 167 -39.64 -55.61 -27.59
CA GLU A 167 -40.99 -56.07 -27.32
C GLU A 167 -41.99 -54.91 -27.37
N GLY A 168 -43.13 -55.13 -28.03
CA GLY A 168 -44.21 -54.14 -28.13
C GLY A 168 -44.60 -53.80 -29.56
N PHE A 169 -45.61 -52.94 -29.66
CA PHE A 169 -46.20 -52.49 -30.93
C PHE A 169 -45.72 -51.09 -31.25
N VAL A 170 -45.14 -50.89 -32.43
CA VAL A 170 -44.81 -49.56 -32.94
C VAL A 170 -46.10 -48.79 -33.21
N VAL A 171 -46.21 -47.60 -32.63
CA VAL A 171 -47.37 -46.71 -32.78
C VAL A 171 -47.02 -45.47 -33.61
N GLY A 172 -45.76 -45.03 -33.55
CA GLY A 172 -45.31 -43.83 -34.24
C GLY A 172 -43.81 -43.81 -34.48
N PHE A 173 -43.39 -43.12 -35.54
CA PHE A 173 -41.98 -42.83 -35.82
C PHE A 173 -41.81 -41.37 -36.22
N LYS A 174 -41.02 -40.62 -35.44
CA LYS A 174 -40.73 -39.21 -35.69
C LYS A 174 -39.26 -38.91 -35.51
N ALA A 175 -38.61 -38.35 -36.53
CA ALA A 175 -37.18 -38.03 -36.52
C ALA A 175 -36.35 -39.28 -36.15
N SER A 176 -35.62 -39.25 -35.04
CA SER A 176 -34.86 -40.37 -34.48
C SER A 176 -35.61 -41.18 -33.42
N LYS A 177 -36.90 -40.91 -33.17
CA LYS A 177 -37.67 -41.52 -32.08
C LYS A 177 -38.77 -42.43 -32.57
N ILE A 178 -38.76 -43.67 -32.09
CA ILE A 178 -39.84 -44.63 -32.29
C ILE A 178 -40.63 -44.77 -30.99
N PHE A 179 -41.95 -44.69 -31.09
CA PHE A 179 -42.86 -44.86 -29.97
C PHE A 179 -43.46 -46.26 -30.02
N CYS A 180 -43.18 -47.06 -28.99
CA CYS A 180 -43.67 -48.44 -28.87
C CYS A 180 -44.56 -48.62 -27.65
N LEU A 181 -45.72 -49.22 -27.85
CA LEU A 181 -46.64 -49.60 -26.79
C LEU A 181 -46.31 -51.03 -26.33
N HIS A 182 -45.93 -51.17 -25.06
CA HIS A 182 -45.68 -52.46 -24.44
C HIS A 182 -46.59 -52.61 -23.21
N TYR A 183 -47.53 -53.55 -23.27
CA TYR A 183 -48.66 -53.70 -22.34
C TYR A 183 -49.47 -52.40 -22.18
N VAL A 184 -49.23 -51.63 -21.11
CA VAL A 184 -49.93 -50.37 -20.79
C VAL A 184 -48.98 -49.17 -20.82
N SER A 185 -47.68 -49.39 -21.08
CA SER A 185 -46.65 -48.36 -21.06
C SER A 185 -46.20 -47.99 -22.46
N MET A 186 -46.18 -46.68 -22.76
CA MET A 186 -45.54 -46.14 -23.96
C MET A 186 -44.04 -45.98 -23.71
N GLN A 187 -43.23 -46.72 -24.46
CA GLN A 187 -41.78 -46.62 -24.48
C GLN A 187 -41.34 -45.77 -25.68
N THR A 188 -40.38 -44.89 -25.48
CA THR A 188 -39.73 -44.14 -26.56
C THR A 188 -38.34 -44.72 -26.78
N ILE A 189 -38.05 -45.12 -28.01
CA ILE A 189 -36.78 -45.72 -28.41
C ILE A 189 -36.07 -44.74 -29.33
N ASP A 190 -34.86 -44.35 -28.95
CA ASP A 190 -34.00 -43.54 -29.79
C ASP A 190 -33.25 -44.45 -30.77
N VAL A 191 -33.46 -44.21 -32.07
CA VAL A 191 -32.81 -44.91 -33.17
C VAL A 191 -31.63 -44.08 -33.67
N PRO A 192 -30.40 -44.58 -33.53
CA PRO A 192 -29.24 -43.89 -34.08
C PRO A 192 -29.28 -43.93 -35.61
N GLN A 193 -29.33 -42.76 -36.25
CA GLN A 193 -29.35 -42.66 -37.73
C GLN A 193 -27.96 -42.71 -38.37
N SER A 194 -26.90 -42.93 -37.57
CA SER A 194 -25.51 -42.93 -38.03
C SER A 194 -25.27 -43.96 -39.12
N MET A 195 -25.80 -45.18 -38.98
CA MET A 195 -25.64 -46.24 -39.98
C MET A 195 -26.32 -45.90 -41.31
N SER A 196 -27.54 -45.36 -41.25
CA SER A 196 -28.27 -44.86 -42.42
C SER A 196 -27.48 -43.76 -43.14
N MET A 197 -26.89 -42.81 -42.38
CA MET A 197 -26.06 -41.74 -42.94
C MET A 197 -24.78 -42.30 -43.60
N TRP A 198 -24.05 -43.19 -42.93
CA TRP A 198 -22.82 -43.79 -43.46
C TRP A 198 -23.05 -44.60 -44.74
N ASN A 199 -24.21 -45.24 -44.88
CA ASN A 199 -24.57 -45.93 -46.12
C ASN A 199 -24.67 -44.95 -47.30
N TYR A 200 -25.19 -43.74 -47.09
CA TYR A 200 -25.20 -42.69 -48.11
C TYR A 200 -23.82 -42.09 -48.37
N VAL A 201 -22.99 -41.91 -47.33
CA VAL A 201 -21.59 -41.43 -47.47
C VAL A 201 -20.74 -42.39 -48.30
N LYS A 202 -20.87 -43.71 -48.10
CA LYS A 202 -20.14 -44.73 -48.88
C LYS A 202 -20.45 -44.68 -50.38
N VAL A 203 -21.65 -44.25 -50.75
CA VAL A 203 -22.09 -44.11 -52.14
C VAL A 203 -21.80 -42.69 -52.68
N ASN A 204 -21.08 -41.86 -51.92
CA ASN A 204 -20.80 -40.45 -52.22
C ASN A 204 -22.06 -39.59 -52.43
N ASN A 205 -23.21 -40.01 -51.90
CA ASN A 205 -24.44 -39.23 -51.95
C ASN A 205 -24.54 -38.37 -50.68
N PHE A 206 -23.82 -37.25 -50.69
CA PHE A 206 -23.72 -36.35 -49.53
C PHE A 206 -25.01 -35.60 -49.23
N ASP A 207 -25.89 -35.37 -50.22
CA ASP A 207 -27.18 -34.69 -50.02
C ASP A 207 -28.16 -35.54 -49.20
N MET A 208 -28.26 -36.83 -49.51
CA MET A 208 -29.09 -37.76 -48.75
C MET A 208 -28.45 -38.05 -47.37
N ALA A 209 -27.12 -38.15 -47.30
CA ALA A 209 -26.41 -38.29 -46.03
C ALA A 209 -26.70 -37.12 -45.09
N HIS A 210 -26.67 -35.89 -45.60
CA HIS A 210 -27.03 -34.68 -44.84
C HIS A 210 -28.50 -34.72 -44.38
N SER A 211 -29.42 -35.12 -45.26
CA SER A 211 -30.85 -35.20 -44.92
C SER A 211 -31.13 -36.20 -43.79
N VAL A 212 -30.46 -37.37 -43.82
CA VAL A 212 -30.53 -38.35 -42.72
C VAL A 212 -29.84 -37.83 -41.46
N ALA A 213 -28.70 -37.14 -41.60
CA ALA A 213 -28.00 -36.53 -40.47
C ALA A 213 -28.88 -35.51 -39.72
N CYS A 214 -29.77 -34.79 -40.43
CA CYS A 214 -30.74 -33.87 -39.84
C CYS A 214 -31.79 -34.55 -38.94
N LEU A 215 -32.08 -35.84 -39.13
CA LEU A 215 -33.05 -36.60 -38.32
C LEU A 215 -32.53 -36.90 -36.89
N GLY A 216 -31.21 -36.88 -36.73
CA GLY A 216 -30.56 -37.17 -35.46
C GLY A 216 -29.40 -38.15 -35.61
N VAL A 217 -28.21 -37.60 -35.84
CA VAL A 217 -26.93 -38.32 -35.70
C VAL A 217 -26.09 -37.62 -34.63
N THR A 218 -25.05 -38.30 -34.16
CA THR A 218 -24.17 -37.71 -33.16
C THR A 218 -23.39 -36.54 -33.74
N GLU A 219 -22.87 -35.66 -32.87
CA GLU A 219 -22.00 -34.55 -33.29
C GLU A 219 -20.73 -35.07 -33.99
N LYS A 220 -20.19 -36.21 -33.51
CA LYS A 220 -19.06 -36.89 -34.15
C LYS A 220 -19.40 -37.32 -35.58
N ASP A 221 -20.58 -37.89 -35.80
CA ASP A 221 -21.04 -38.27 -37.15
C ASP A 221 -21.19 -37.06 -38.07
N TRP A 222 -21.58 -35.89 -37.54
CA TRP A 222 -21.60 -34.63 -38.29
C TRP A 222 -20.18 -34.16 -38.64
N SER A 223 -19.23 -34.24 -37.72
CA SER A 223 -17.82 -33.95 -37.99
C SER A 223 -17.26 -34.89 -39.05
N ASP A 224 -17.53 -36.20 -38.94
CA ASP A 224 -17.07 -37.21 -39.89
C ASP A 224 -17.70 -37.01 -41.28
N LEU A 225 -18.99 -36.64 -41.35
CA LEU A 225 -19.65 -36.23 -42.60
C LEU A 225 -18.97 -34.97 -43.19
N GLY A 226 -18.64 -33.99 -42.35
CA GLY A 226 -17.91 -32.78 -42.73
C GLY A 226 -16.53 -33.08 -43.29
N PHE A 227 -15.77 -33.97 -42.64
CA PHE A 227 -14.47 -34.44 -43.11
C PHE A 227 -14.59 -35.22 -44.42
N ALA A 228 -15.50 -36.19 -44.50
CA ALA A 228 -15.71 -36.99 -45.71
C ALA A 228 -16.11 -36.10 -46.90
N ALA A 229 -16.95 -35.09 -46.67
CA ALA A 229 -17.32 -34.12 -47.69
C ALA A 229 -16.15 -33.19 -48.07
N LEU A 230 -15.33 -32.75 -47.11
CA LEU A 230 -14.14 -31.92 -47.36
C LEU A 230 -13.07 -32.67 -48.17
N PHE A 231 -12.76 -33.92 -47.79
CA PHE A 231 -11.85 -34.78 -48.55
C PHE A 231 -12.42 -35.18 -49.92
N GLY A 232 -13.74 -35.31 -50.03
CA GLY A 232 -14.46 -35.51 -51.29
C GLY A 232 -14.62 -34.23 -52.12
N MET A 233 -14.05 -33.10 -51.69
CA MET A 233 -14.16 -31.77 -52.33
C MET A 233 -15.60 -31.27 -52.53
N ASN A 234 -16.56 -31.77 -51.74
CA ASN A 234 -17.92 -31.23 -51.66
C ASN A 234 -18.00 -30.17 -50.55
N LEU A 235 -17.51 -28.98 -50.87
CA LEU A 235 -17.39 -27.86 -49.92
C LEU A 235 -18.76 -27.39 -49.38
N ALA A 236 -19.84 -27.53 -50.17
CA ALA A 236 -21.18 -27.11 -49.76
C ALA A 236 -21.75 -27.95 -48.61
N ILE A 237 -21.63 -29.29 -48.68
CA ILE A 237 -22.06 -30.16 -47.59
C ILE A 237 -21.09 -30.10 -46.41
N ALA A 238 -19.78 -30.02 -46.68
CA ALA A 238 -18.77 -29.83 -45.64
C ALA A 238 -19.08 -28.58 -44.79
N ARG A 239 -19.37 -27.45 -45.45
CA ARG A 239 -19.77 -26.20 -44.79
C ARG A 239 -21.02 -26.38 -43.93
N LYS A 240 -22.09 -26.98 -44.47
CA LYS A 240 -23.32 -27.24 -43.69
C LYS A 240 -23.04 -28.11 -42.45
N ALA A 241 -22.20 -29.12 -42.59
CA ALA A 241 -21.80 -29.99 -41.49
C ALA A 241 -20.98 -29.24 -40.42
N PHE A 242 -19.96 -28.48 -40.80
CA PHE A 242 -19.16 -27.71 -39.83
C PHE A 242 -19.91 -26.52 -39.20
N ILE A 243 -20.89 -25.92 -39.90
CA ILE A 243 -21.84 -24.96 -39.29
C ILE A 243 -22.63 -25.63 -38.17
N ARG A 244 -23.07 -26.88 -38.39
CA ARG A 244 -23.87 -27.63 -37.41
C ARG A 244 -23.06 -28.00 -36.16
N VAL A 245 -21.80 -28.42 -36.36
CA VAL A 245 -20.81 -28.73 -35.31
C VAL A 245 -20.25 -27.47 -34.66
N ARG A 246 -20.39 -26.30 -35.30
CA ARG A 246 -19.79 -25.01 -34.90
C ARG A 246 -18.26 -25.06 -34.87
N ASP A 247 -17.66 -25.82 -35.77
CA ASP A 247 -16.21 -25.86 -35.90
C ASP A 247 -15.71 -24.69 -36.76
N LEU A 248 -15.46 -23.56 -36.10
CA LEU A 248 -15.02 -22.32 -36.73
C LEU A 248 -13.71 -22.50 -37.51
N LYS A 249 -12.81 -23.38 -37.05
CA LYS A 249 -11.49 -23.59 -37.68
C LYS A 249 -11.64 -24.17 -39.08
N TYR A 250 -12.52 -25.17 -39.23
CA TYR A 250 -12.78 -25.76 -40.54
C TYR A 250 -13.64 -24.87 -41.42
N LEU A 251 -14.48 -23.98 -40.87
CA LEU A 251 -15.20 -22.98 -41.66
C LEU A 251 -14.26 -21.96 -42.29
N GLU A 252 -13.32 -21.41 -41.51
CA GLU A 252 -12.29 -20.51 -42.04
C GLU A 252 -11.41 -21.22 -43.08
N LEU A 253 -11.08 -22.50 -42.86
CA LEU A 253 -10.34 -23.29 -43.83
C LEU A 253 -11.14 -23.51 -45.12
N ILE A 254 -12.45 -23.74 -45.03
CA ILE A 254 -13.32 -23.88 -46.20
C ILE A 254 -13.39 -22.55 -46.97
N ASP A 255 -13.49 -21.41 -46.29
CA ASP A 255 -13.48 -20.09 -46.95
C ASP A 255 -12.16 -19.89 -47.71
N LYS A 256 -11.02 -20.18 -47.06
CA LYS A 256 -9.69 -20.13 -47.71
C LYS A 256 -9.57 -21.12 -48.87
N CYS A 257 -10.15 -22.31 -48.75
CA CYS A 257 -10.14 -23.31 -49.80
C CYS A 257 -11.01 -22.87 -51.00
N GLU A 258 -12.19 -22.30 -50.76
CA GLU A 258 -13.05 -21.77 -51.81
C GLU A 258 -12.41 -20.59 -52.56
N GLU A 259 -11.66 -19.73 -51.86
CA GLU A 259 -10.87 -18.65 -52.47
C GLU A 259 -9.67 -19.20 -53.25
N GLY A 260 -8.91 -20.13 -52.67
CA GLY A 260 -7.75 -20.76 -53.29
C GLY A 260 -8.09 -21.55 -54.55
N VAL A 261 -9.21 -22.31 -54.52
CA VAL A 261 -9.70 -23.05 -55.70
C VAL A 261 -10.10 -22.09 -56.82
N LYS A 262 -10.62 -20.89 -56.50
CA LYS A 262 -10.88 -19.84 -57.51
C LYS A 262 -9.58 -19.24 -58.06
N ASN A 263 -8.54 -19.17 -57.25
CA ASN A 263 -7.23 -18.61 -57.61
C ASN A 263 -6.29 -19.61 -58.31
N GLY A 264 -6.66 -20.90 -58.38
CA GLY A 264 -5.88 -21.96 -59.03
C GLY A 264 -4.83 -22.61 -58.12
N ASP A 265 -4.94 -22.44 -56.80
CA ASP A 265 -4.05 -23.08 -55.83
C ASP A 265 -4.27 -24.60 -55.80
N PRO A 266 -3.22 -25.43 -55.61
CA PRO A 266 -3.35 -26.87 -55.50
C PRO A 266 -4.28 -27.28 -54.35
N SER A 267 -5.31 -28.08 -54.65
CA SER A 267 -6.26 -28.58 -53.64
C SER A 267 -5.58 -29.34 -52.49
N GLU A 268 -4.46 -29.99 -52.79
CA GLU A 268 -3.65 -30.78 -51.88
C GLU A 268 -3.07 -29.95 -50.72
N MET A 269 -2.87 -28.64 -50.93
CA MET A 269 -2.39 -27.72 -49.91
C MET A 269 -3.43 -27.52 -48.81
N TYR A 270 -4.70 -27.30 -49.18
CA TYR A 270 -5.78 -27.13 -48.20
C TYR A 270 -6.15 -28.46 -47.53
N LEU A 271 -5.99 -29.58 -48.23
CA LEU A 271 -6.09 -30.91 -47.62
C LEU A 271 -4.96 -31.14 -46.59
N ALA A 272 -3.74 -30.65 -46.84
CA ALA A 272 -2.65 -30.69 -45.87
C ALA A 272 -2.97 -29.86 -44.61
N GLU A 273 -3.52 -28.65 -44.78
CA GLU A 273 -3.98 -27.80 -43.68
C GLU A 273 -5.12 -28.47 -42.89
N ALA A 274 -6.06 -29.14 -43.58
CA ALA A 274 -7.11 -29.91 -42.92
C ALA A 274 -6.55 -31.05 -42.04
N LEU A 275 -5.54 -31.77 -42.54
CA LEU A 275 -4.84 -32.83 -41.79
C LEU A 275 -4.01 -32.27 -40.62
N ALA A 276 -3.43 -31.08 -40.76
CA ALA A 276 -2.74 -30.39 -39.68
C ALA A 276 -3.71 -30.06 -38.54
N TYR A 277 -4.91 -29.56 -38.85
CA TYR A 277 -5.95 -29.34 -37.83
C TYR A 277 -6.44 -30.63 -37.16
N GLN A 278 -6.36 -31.79 -37.84
CA GLN A 278 -6.67 -33.10 -37.25
C GLN A 278 -5.55 -33.65 -36.34
N GLY A 279 -4.41 -32.97 -36.24
CA GLY A 279 -3.25 -33.45 -35.48
C GLY A 279 -2.39 -34.48 -36.21
N LYS A 280 -2.64 -34.72 -37.52
CA LYS A 280 -1.87 -35.68 -38.34
C LYS A 280 -0.70 -34.99 -39.02
N PHE A 281 0.22 -34.46 -38.22
CA PHE A 281 1.28 -33.55 -38.68
C PHE A 281 2.23 -34.18 -39.70
N HIS A 282 2.59 -35.46 -39.56
CA HIS A 282 3.45 -36.12 -40.54
C HIS A 282 2.74 -36.36 -41.90
N GLU A 283 1.42 -36.62 -41.89
CA GLU A 283 0.65 -36.73 -43.13
C GLU A 283 0.45 -35.36 -43.78
N ALA A 284 0.19 -34.33 -42.97
CA ALA A 284 0.13 -32.95 -43.41
C ALA A 284 1.46 -32.50 -44.05
N ALA A 285 2.61 -32.77 -43.42
CA ALA A 285 3.93 -32.44 -43.96
C ALA A 285 4.19 -33.13 -45.32
N LYS A 286 3.78 -34.39 -45.47
CA LYS A 286 3.85 -35.10 -46.77
C LYS A 286 2.95 -34.46 -47.83
N MET A 287 1.77 -34.00 -47.45
CA MET A 287 0.85 -33.31 -48.37
C MET A 287 1.37 -31.90 -48.73
N PHE A 288 1.97 -31.17 -47.79
CA PHE A 288 2.67 -29.91 -48.05
C PHE A 288 3.89 -30.09 -48.97
N ALA A 289 4.66 -31.16 -48.78
CA ALA A 289 5.77 -31.52 -49.66
C ALA A 289 5.29 -31.86 -51.09
N LYS A 290 4.17 -32.60 -51.22
CA LYS A 290 3.52 -32.85 -52.52
C LYS A 290 3.03 -31.57 -53.19
N ALA A 291 2.60 -30.59 -52.42
CA ALA A 291 2.24 -29.26 -52.89
C ALA A 291 3.45 -28.31 -53.12
N ASN A 292 4.69 -28.81 -52.96
CA ASN A 292 5.95 -28.06 -53.12
C ASN A 292 6.10 -26.84 -52.16
N ARG A 293 5.51 -26.93 -50.96
CA ARG A 293 5.49 -25.88 -49.93
C ARG A 293 6.05 -26.36 -48.59
N VAL A 294 7.36 -26.62 -48.56
CA VAL A 294 8.05 -27.14 -47.35
C VAL A 294 8.34 -26.07 -46.31
N ASP A 295 8.33 -24.80 -46.72
CA ASP A 295 8.27 -23.65 -45.82
C ASP A 295 7.13 -23.77 -44.80
N LYS A 296 5.92 -24.12 -45.27
CA LYS A 296 4.75 -24.32 -44.40
C LYS A 296 4.86 -25.54 -43.49
N ALA A 297 5.55 -26.59 -43.94
CA ALA A 297 5.79 -27.77 -43.11
C ALA A 297 6.79 -27.47 -41.98
N MET A 298 7.83 -26.68 -42.25
CA MET A 298 8.78 -26.23 -41.24
C MET A 298 8.14 -25.28 -40.24
N GLU A 299 7.34 -24.33 -40.72
CA GLU A 299 6.56 -23.42 -39.86
C GLU A 299 5.64 -24.23 -38.93
N MET A 300 4.88 -25.18 -39.48
CA MET A 300 4.02 -26.08 -38.69
C MET A 300 4.79 -26.83 -37.59
N PHE A 301 5.92 -27.48 -37.89
CA PHE A 301 6.71 -28.17 -36.86
C PHE A 301 7.36 -27.22 -35.85
N SER A 302 7.72 -26.00 -36.27
CA SER A 302 8.22 -24.96 -35.37
C SER A 302 7.14 -24.51 -34.39
N ASP A 303 5.92 -24.27 -34.88
CA ASP A 303 4.76 -23.89 -34.07
C ASP A 303 4.36 -25.01 -33.10
N LEU A 304 4.51 -26.26 -33.51
CA LEU A 304 4.25 -27.45 -32.68
C LEU A 304 5.37 -27.76 -31.68
N ARG A 305 6.44 -26.96 -31.65
CA ARG A 305 7.62 -27.13 -30.77
C ARG A 305 8.35 -28.45 -31.00
N GLN A 306 8.19 -29.06 -32.18
CA GLN A 306 8.93 -30.24 -32.59
C GLN A 306 10.21 -29.82 -33.32
N PHE A 307 11.10 -29.14 -32.60
CA PHE A 307 12.29 -28.50 -33.17
C PHE A 307 13.28 -29.49 -33.78
N ASP A 308 13.36 -30.72 -33.25
CA ASP A 308 14.19 -31.78 -33.83
C ASP A 308 13.65 -32.22 -35.20
N GLU A 309 12.33 -32.30 -35.35
CA GLU A 309 11.70 -32.62 -36.63
C GLU A 309 11.79 -31.43 -37.59
N ALA A 310 11.57 -30.20 -37.11
CA ALA A 310 11.77 -28.98 -37.90
C ALA A 310 13.21 -28.86 -38.41
N LYS A 311 14.21 -29.22 -37.58
CA LYS A 311 15.63 -29.26 -37.95
C LYS A 311 15.92 -30.36 -38.97
N LYS A 312 15.37 -31.56 -38.82
CA LYS A 312 15.49 -32.64 -39.83
C LYS A 312 14.94 -32.21 -41.18
N TRP A 313 13.74 -31.60 -41.20
CA TRP A 313 13.16 -31.07 -42.43
C TRP A 313 14.00 -29.92 -43.01
N ALA A 314 14.57 -29.05 -42.16
CA ALA A 314 15.47 -27.98 -42.61
C ALA A 314 16.79 -28.52 -43.18
N GLU A 315 17.37 -29.57 -42.59
CA GLU A 315 18.59 -30.22 -43.07
C GLU A 315 18.34 -31.02 -44.37
N GLU A 316 17.25 -31.78 -44.44
CA GLU A 316 16.84 -32.52 -45.64
C GLU A 316 16.57 -31.58 -46.83
N TYR A 317 16.04 -30.37 -46.58
CA TYR A 317 15.80 -29.37 -47.63
C TYR A 317 16.99 -28.44 -47.90
N ALA A 318 17.88 -28.17 -46.94
CA ALA A 318 19.12 -27.42 -47.16
C ALA A 318 20.06 -28.13 -48.14
N HIS A 319 20.00 -29.47 -48.21
CA HIS A 319 20.71 -30.25 -49.22
C HIS A 319 20.09 -30.14 -50.63
N THR A 320 18.83 -29.73 -50.77
CA THR A 320 18.17 -29.57 -52.08
C THR A 320 18.20 -28.12 -52.62
N LYS A 321 18.45 -27.11 -51.76
CA LYS A 321 18.84 -25.74 -52.18
C LYS A 321 19.85 -25.16 -51.19
N GLY A 322 21.08 -24.89 -51.66
CA GLY A 322 22.19 -24.37 -50.85
C GLY A 322 21.80 -23.16 -49.99
N GLY A 323 21.79 -23.36 -48.68
CA GLY A 323 21.13 -22.47 -47.71
C GLY A 323 22.04 -21.42 -47.05
N ASP A 324 21.42 -20.28 -46.80
CA ASP A 324 21.93 -19.04 -46.19
C ASP A 324 22.03 -19.15 -44.66
N SER A 325 23.10 -18.61 -44.06
CA SER A 325 23.48 -18.74 -42.63
C SER A 325 22.54 -17.99 -41.66
N THR A 326 21.68 -17.12 -42.20
CA THR A 326 20.78 -16.21 -41.48
C THR A 326 19.60 -16.94 -40.82
N LEU A 327 19.06 -17.99 -41.44
CA LEU A 327 17.94 -18.76 -40.91
C LEU A 327 18.29 -19.53 -39.62
N VAL A 328 19.57 -19.89 -39.44
CA VAL A 328 20.06 -20.60 -38.25
C VAL A 328 20.17 -19.65 -37.04
N GLN A 329 20.47 -18.37 -37.24
CA GLN A 329 20.55 -17.39 -36.16
C GLN A 329 19.16 -16.98 -35.64
N GLU A 330 18.17 -16.84 -36.53
CA GLU A 330 16.77 -16.64 -36.12
C GLU A 330 16.21 -17.85 -35.34
N PHE A 331 16.67 -19.05 -35.67
CA PHE A 331 16.30 -20.27 -34.95
C PHE A 331 16.81 -20.28 -33.50
N VAL A 332 18.08 -19.93 -33.26
CA VAL A 332 18.64 -19.86 -31.88
C VAL A 332 17.91 -18.81 -31.04
N HIS A 333 17.45 -17.73 -31.66
CA HIS A 333 16.63 -16.73 -30.98
C HIS A 333 15.26 -17.27 -30.56
N ARG A 334 14.51 -17.91 -31.48
CA ARG A 334 13.23 -18.55 -31.15
C ARG A 334 13.38 -19.66 -30.12
N GLN A 335 14.50 -20.38 -30.16
CA GLN A 335 14.83 -21.39 -29.15
C GLN A 335 15.04 -20.78 -27.76
N ALA A 336 15.69 -19.61 -27.67
CA ALA A 336 15.88 -18.89 -26.41
C ALA A 336 14.55 -18.35 -25.84
N GLU A 337 13.68 -17.77 -26.69
CA GLU A 337 12.34 -17.33 -26.29
C GLU A 337 11.47 -18.50 -25.81
N TRP A 338 11.61 -19.65 -26.45
CA TRP A 338 10.92 -20.86 -26.03
C TRP A 338 11.43 -21.41 -24.70
N ALA A 339 12.74 -21.44 -24.47
CA ALA A 339 13.31 -21.89 -23.20
C ALA A 339 12.82 -20.98 -22.04
N GLU A 340 12.58 -19.69 -22.32
CA GLU A 340 11.91 -18.76 -21.40
C GLU A 340 10.42 -19.10 -21.18
N GLU A 341 9.66 -19.46 -22.22
CA GLU A 341 8.26 -19.91 -22.10
C GLU A 341 8.09 -21.24 -21.34
N VAL A 342 9.06 -22.15 -21.44
CA VAL A 342 9.07 -23.46 -20.75
C VAL A 342 9.61 -23.35 -19.32
N SER A 343 9.97 -22.15 -18.88
CA SER A 343 10.60 -21.89 -17.58
C SER A 343 11.95 -22.59 -17.39
N ASP A 344 12.59 -23.08 -18.46
CA ASP A 344 14.01 -23.43 -18.43
C ASP A 344 14.84 -22.17 -18.67
N TYR A 345 14.78 -21.30 -17.67
CA TYR A 345 15.44 -20.02 -17.73
C TYR A 345 16.97 -20.17 -17.80
N ALA A 346 17.52 -21.33 -17.41
CA ALA A 346 18.95 -21.54 -17.28
C ALA A 346 19.57 -21.77 -18.65
N ALA A 347 18.94 -22.63 -19.46
CA ALA A 347 19.27 -22.78 -20.86
C ALA A 347 18.96 -21.49 -21.64
N ALA A 348 17.81 -20.84 -21.39
CA ALA A 348 17.44 -19.59 -22.05
C ALA A 348 18.49 -18.49 -21.85
N ALA A 349 18.97 -18.27 -20.62
CA ALA A 349 20.00 -17.28 -20.33
C ALA A 349 21.31 -17.57 -21.09
N THR A 350 21.75 -18.83 -21.12
CA THR A 350 22.95 -19.23 -21.86
C THR A 350 22.77 -19.05 -23.37
N MET A 351 21.59 -19.37 -23.91
CA MET A 351 21.25 -19.15 -25.32
C MET A 351 21.19 -17.66 -25.68
N TYR A 352 20.65 -16.80 -24.80
CA TYR A 352 20.66 -15.35 -25.00
C TYR A 352 22.07 -14.75 -24.95
N ILE A 353 22.95 -15.27 -24.09
CA ILE A 353 24.38 -14.89 -24.06
C ILE A 353 25.07 -15.28 -25.37
N GLN A 354 24.82 -16.49 -25.90
CA GLN A 354 25.35 -16.95 -27.18
C GLN A 354 24.83 -16.12 -28.37
N ALA A 355 23.56 -15.71 -28.31
CA ALA A 355 22.94 -14.83 -29.30
C ALA A 355 23.36 -13.34 -29.15
N LYS A 356 24.25 -13.01 -28.21
CA LYS A 356 24.72 -11.64 -27.88
C LYS A 356 23.61 -10.65 -27.53
N LYS A 357 22.46 -11.13 -27.03
CA LYS A 357 21.36 -10.27 -26.54
C LYS A 357 21.46 -10.12 -25.02
N PHE A 358 22.38 -9.26 -24.58
CA PHE A 358 22.68 -9.09 -23.14
C PHE A 358 21.55 -8.46 -22.33
N ASP A 359 20.72 -7.56 -22.90
CA ASP A 359 19.58 -6.96 -22.19
C ASP A 359 18.63 -8.04 -21.62
N LYS A 360 18.11 -8.93 -22.49
CA LYS A 360 17.21 -10.03 -22.09
C LYS A 360 17.91 -11.04 -21.16
N ALA A 361 19.20 -11.32 -21.40
CA ALA A 361 19.96 -12.24 -20.56
C ALA A 361 20.09 -11.73 -19.12
N ILE A 362 20.43 -10.44 -18.94
CA ILE A 362 20.59 -9.83 -17.62
C ILE A 362 19.25 -9.78 -16.89
N ASP A 363 18.17 -9.38 -17.56
CA ASP A 363 16.83 -9.36 -16.95
C ASP A 363 16.38 -10.75 -16.47
N LEU A 364 16.68 -11.79 -17.24
CA LEU A 364 16.31 -13.17 -16.89
C LEU A 364 17.16 -13.70 -15.74
N ILE A 365 18.47 -13.39 -15.74
CA ILE A 365 19.39 -13.74 -14.66
C ILE A 365 19.02 -13.00 -13.37
N ALA A 366 18.63 -11.72 -13.48
CA ALA A 366 18.21 -10.87 -12.38
C ALA A 366 16.95 -11.40 -11.68
N LYS A 367 15.95 -11.83 -12.45
CA LYS A 367 14.71 -12.43 -11.90
C LYS A 367 14.96 -13.71 -11.11
N ASN A 368 15.95 -14.51 -11.53
CA ASN A 368 16.21 -15.82 -10.93
C ASN A 368 17.31 -15.83 -9.85
N GLY A 369 18.00 -14.70 -9.63
CA GLY A 369 19.01 -14.61 -8.58
C GLY A 369 20.35 -15.28 -8.91
N TRP A 370 20.68 -15.52 -10.18
CA TRP A 370 21.90 -16.28 -10.55
C TRP A 370 23.16 -15.41 -10.56
N LYS A 371 23.76 -15.23 -9.39
CA LYS A 371 24.98 -14.43 -9.19
C LYS A 371 26.14 -14.87 -10.08
N ASP A 372 26.42 -16.17 -10.17
CA ASP A 372 27.55 -16.70 -10.95
C ASP A 372 27.42 -16.41 -12.46
N LYS A 373 26.22 -16.59 -13.02
CA LYS A 373 25.95 -16.27 -14.44
C LYS A 373 26.04 -14.78 -14.72
N LEU A 374 25.67 -13.92 -13.76
CA LEU A 374 25.83 -12.48 -13.91
C LEU A 374 27.31 -12.07 -13.92
N VAL A 375 28.16 -12.76 -13.14
CA VAL A 375 29.63 -12.58 -13.19
C VAL A 375 30.20 -13.02 -14.54
N GLU A 376 29.69 -14.10 -15.15
CA GLU A 376 30.08 -14.49 -16.51
C GLU A 376 29.71 -13.41 -17.53
N VAL A 377 28.53 -12.80 -17.39
CA VAL A 377 28.09 -11.68 -18.24
C VAL A 377 29.00 -10.46 -18.04
N THR A 378 29.34 -10.06 -16.80
CA THR A 378 30.23 -8.91 -16.56
C THR A 378 31.67 -9.14 -17.03
N ARG A 379 32.13 -10.40 -17.10
CA ARG A 379 33.42 -10.77 -17.72
C ARG A 379 33.35 -10.74 -19.25
N ALA A 380 32.24 -11.18 -19.84
CA ALA A 380 32.02 -11.15 -21.28
C ALA A 380 31.84 -9.72 -21.84
N LEU A 381 31.36 -8.79 -21.01
CA LEU A 381 31.21 -7.38 -21.33
C LEU A 381 32.55 -6.61 -21.23
N GLY A 382 32.84 -5.82 -22.27
CA GLY A 382 33.98 -4.91 -22.30
C GLY A 382 33.75 -3.66 -21.44
N ALA A 383 34.83 -2.96 -21.08
CA ALA A 383 34.75 -1.71 -20.29
C ALA A 383 33.95 -0.58 -21.01
N SER A 384 33.77 -0.68 -22.32
CA SER A 384 32.99 0.28 -23.13
C SER A 384 31.47 0.11 -23.00
N ASP A 385 30.98 -1.03 -22.51
CA ASP A 385 29.54 -1.33 -22.40
C ASP A 385 28.93 -0.82 -21.10
N VAL A 386 28.97 0.50 -20.92
CA VAL A 386 28.55 1.20 -19.69
C VAL A 386 27.10 0.87 -19.30
N LYS A 387 26.19 0.75 -20.27
CA LYS A 387 24.76 0.48 -20.03
C LYS A 387 24.52 -0.86 -19.32
N HIS A 388 25.09 -1.94 -19.86
CA HIS A 388 24.89 -3.29 -19.34
C HIS A 388 25.63 -3.50 -18.01
N LEU A 389 26.83 -2.93 -17.86
CA LEU A 389 27.59 -2.99 -16.62
C LEU A 389 26.87 -2.26 -15.47
N LYS A 390 26.25 -1.10 -15.71
CA LYS A 390 25.42 -0.42 -14.70
C LYS A 390 24.23 -1.27 -14.28
N LEU A 391 23.56 -1.92 -15.23
CA LEU A 391 22.43 -2.83 -14.94
C LEU A 391 22.89 -4.00 -14.05
N CYS A 392 24.04 -4.61 -14.37
CA CYS A 392 24.62 -5.67 -13.53
C CYS A 392 24.95 -5.16 -12.12
N ALA A 393 25.56 -3.98 -11.99
CA ALA A 393 25.92 -3.40 -10.70
C ALA A 393 24.68 -3.12 -9.83
N MET A 394 23.59 -2.60 -10.42
CA MET A 394 22.32 -2.40 -9.73
C MET A 394 21.72 -3.71 -9.22
N HIS A 395 21.77 -4.79 -10.02
CA HIS A 395 21.27 -6.09 -9.59
C HIS A 395 22.13 -6.71 -8.48
N PHE A 396 23.46 -6.60 -8.55
CA PHE A 396 24.33 -7.03 -7.45
C PHE A 396 24.04 -6.26 -6.15
N ALA A 397 23.79 -4.94 -6.25
CA ALA A 397 23.40 -4.11 -5.11
C ALA A 397 22.08 -4.58 -4.48
N GLN A 398 21.04 -4.83 -5.31
CA GLN A 398 19.76 -5.37 -4.84
C GLN A 398 19.88 -6.73 -4.15
N TRP A 399 20.84 -7.56 -4.55
CA TRP A 399 21.10 -8.86 -3.94
C TRP A 399 22.01 -8.83 -2.71
N GLY A 400 22.41 -7.64 -2.25
CA GLY A 400 23.34 -7.44 -1.13
C GLY A 400 24.75 -7.94 -1.40
N ASP A 401 25.14 -8.11 -2.67
CA ASP A 401 26.47 -8.53 -3.06
C ASP A 401 27.37 -7.33 -3.34
N HIS A 402 27.79 -6.68 -2.26
CA HIS A 402 28.57 -5.44 -2.31
C HIS A 402 29.96 -5.64 -2.93
N VAL A 403 30.54 -6.84 -2.83
CA VAL A 403 31.87 -7.15 -3.37
C VAL A 403 31.85 -7.10 -4.89
N HIS A 404 30.93 -7.83 -5.52
CA HIS A 404 30.82 -7.85 -6.98
C HIS A 404 30.29 -6.53 -7.54
N ALA A 405 29.36 -5.86 -6.84
CA ALA A 405 28.90 -4.54 -7.23
C ALA A 405 30.04 -3.51 -7.22
N ARG A 406 30.91 -3.54 -6.20
CA ARG A 406 32.11 -2.69 -6.13
C ARG A 406 33.05 -2.95 -7.30
N ASP A 407 33.37 -4.22 -7.58
CA ASP A 407 34.26 -4.57 -8.69
C ASP A 407 33.72 -4.06 -10.04
N VAL A 408 32.40 -4.09 -10.24
CA VAL A 408 31.75 -3.56 -11.45
C VAL A 408 31.81 -2.03 -11.50
N TYR A 409 31.54 -1.32 -10.39
CA TYR A 409 31.65 0.15 -10.36
C TYR A 409 33.10 0.64 -10.51
N THR A 410 34.07 -0.07 -9.94
CA THR A 410 35.50 0.19 -10.16
C THR A 410 35.89 -0.06 -11.61
N LYS A 411 35.37 -1.13 -12.24
CA LYS A 411 35.58 -1.40 -13.68
C LYS A 411 34.95 -0.32 -14.57
N LEU A 412 33.86 0.32 -14.13
CA LEU A 412 33.21 1.45 -14.80
C LEU A 412 33.92 2.80 -14.58
N GLY A 413 34.74 2.93 -13.53
CA GLY A 413 35.27 4.22 -13.08
C GLY A 413 34.17 5.18 -12.60
N ASP A 414 33.06 4.66 -12.10
CA ASP A 414 31.91 5.43 -11.60
C ASP A 414 31.99 5.58 -10.08
N ASP A 415 32.81 6.54 -9.63
CA ASP A 415 33.03 6.81 -8.20
C ASP A 415 31.74 7.26 -7.49
N GLU A 416 30.83 7.91 -8.23
CA GLU A 416 29.54 8.36 -7.71
C GLU A 416 28.61 7.16 -7.43
N GLY A 417 28.52 6.23 -8.37
CA GLY A 417 27.76 4.99 -8.20
C GLY A 417 28.31 4.13 -7.05
N LEU A 418 29.64 4.06 -6.90
CA LEU A 418 30.27 3.34 -5.81
C LEU A 418 29.98 3.99 -4.44
N LEU A 419 30.05 5.32 -4.33
CA LEU A 419 29.68 6.02 -3.09
C LEU A 419 28.22 5.76 -2.71
N SER A 420 27.30 5.79 -3.68
CA SER A 420 25.88 5.48 -3.41
C SER A 420 25.69 4.05 -2.90
N LEU A 421 26.41 3.08 -3.48
CA LEU A 421 26.37 1.69 -3.03
C LEU A 421 26.87 1.54 -1.58
N LEU A 422 27.98 2.21 -1.22
CA LEU A 422 28.54 2.15 0.13
C LEU A 422 27.61 2.79 1.17
N VAL A 423 26.94 3.88 0.80
CA VAL A 423 25.92 4.54 1.63
C VAL A 423 24.71 3.63 1.82
N ASP A 424 24.20 3.02 0.75
CA ASP A 424 23.05 2.09 0.82
C ASP A 424 23.40 0.81 1.62
N ALA A 425 24.67 0.41 1.63
CA ALA A 425 25.20 -0.72 2.41
C ALA A 425 25.55 -0.34 3.87
N GLU A 426 25.34 0.92 4.26
CA GLU A 426 25.73 1.48 5.57
C GLU A 426 27.23 1.30 5.91
N GLN A 427 28.09 1.17 4.90
CA GLN A 427 29.54 1.03 5.08
C GLN A 427 30.19 2.42 5.19
N TRP A 428 29.88 3.13 6.29
CA TRP A 428 30.26 4.52 6.49
C TRP A 428 31.78 4.75 6.52
N GLU A 429 32.57 3.84 7.09
CA GLU A 429 34.03 3.98 7.18
C GLU A 429 34.69 4.05 5.79
N GLU A 430 34.34 3.12 4.90
CA GLU A 430 34.84 3.10 3.53
C GLU A 430 34.32 4.30 2.73
N ALA A 431 33.06 4.70 2.96
CA ALA A 431 32.47 5.89 2.34
C ALA A 431 33.23 7.18 2.75
N PHE A 432 33.66 7.30 4.01
CA PHE A 432 34.45 8.45 4.48
C PHE A 432 35.87 8.46 3.91
N ILE A 433 36.52 7.29 3.78
CA ILE A 433 37.84 7.19 3.12
C ILE A 433 37.74 7.62 1.66
N MET A 434 36.71 7.16 0.94
CA MET A 434 36.47 7.55 -0.45
C MET A 434 36.10 9.03 -0.57
N LEU A 435 35.38 9.57 0.41
CA LEU A 435 35.04 10.99 0.45
C LEU A 435 36.25 11.91 0.65
N GLN A 436 37.28 11.46 1.39
CA GLN A 436 38.55 12.20 1.48
C GLN A 436 39.23 12.35 0.12
N GLN A 437 39.09 11.35 -0.76
CA GLN A 437 39.63 11.37 -2.12
C GLN A 437 38.75 12.19 -3.07
N HIS A 438 37.44 12.26 -2.82
CA HIS A 438 36.47 13.00 -3.64
C HIS A 438 35.58 13.96 -2.83
N PRO A 439 36.10 15.13 -2.39
CA PRO A 439 35.36 16.09 -1.54
C PRO A 439 34.10 16.69 -2.18
N GLN A 440 33.94 16.56 -3.50
CA GLN A 440 32.78 17.05 -4.25
C GLN A 440 31.46 16.33 -3.90
N HIS A 441 31.51 15.20 -3.19
CA HIS A 441 30.35 14.40 -2.82
C HIS A 441 30.00 14.42 -1.32
N VAL A 442 30.48 15.44 -0.58
CA VAL A 442 30.27 15.57 0.89
C VAL A 442 28.80 15.51 1.28
N GLU A 443 27.92 16.23 0.57
CA GLU A 443 26.48 16.21 0.86
C GLU A 443 25.89 14.80 0.68
N LYS A 444 26.31 14.05 -0.35
CA LYS A 444 25.76 12.71 -0.66
C LYS A 444 26.08 11.67 0.39
N VAL A 445 27.16 11.84 1.16
CA VAL A 445 27.55 10.90 2.24
C VAL A 445 27.02 11.39 3.58
N TYR A 446 27.28 12.65 3.94
CA TYR A 446 26.91 13.17 5.26
C TYR A 446 25.40 13.33 5.45
N LEU A 447 24.62 13.59 4.40
CA LEU A 447 23.17 13.73 4.54
C LEU A 447 22.47 12.40 4.88
N PRO A 448 22.71 11.28 4.17
CA PRO A 448 22.22 9.95 4.58
C PRO A 448 22.80 9.52 5.92
N TYR A 449 24.08 9.77 6.19
CA TYR A 449 24.70 9.46 7.48
C TYR A 449 24.03 10.19 8.65
N ALA A 450 23.70 11.48 8.47
CA ALA A 450 22.99 12.26 9.48
C ALA A 450 21.58 11.71 9.75
N ARG A 451 20.88 11.24 8.70
CA ARG A 451 19.56 10.58 8.85
C ARG A 451 19.69 9.26 9.60
N TRP A 452 20.66 8.42 9.23
CA TRP A 452 20.94 7.17 9.91
C TRP A 452 21.27 7.41 11.39
N LEU A 453 22.07 8.43 11.71
CA LEU A 453 22.35 8.82 13.10
C LEU A 453 21.08 9.25 13.85
N ALA A 454 20.20 10.03 13.20
CA ALA A 454 18.93 10.46 13.79
C ALA A 454 17.96 9.28 14.02
N GLU A 455 17.91 8.31 13.11
CA GLU A 455 17.12 7.08 13.26
C GLU A 455 17.65 6.16 14.38
N ASN A 456 18.93 6.27 14.72
CA ASN A 456 19.57 5.56 15.83
C ASN A 456 19.65 6.40 17.13
N ASP A 457 18.80 7.43 17.28
CA ASP A 457 18.71 8.31 18.46
C ASP A 457 20.00 9.09 18.82
N ARG A 458 20.98 9.14 17.91
CA ARG A 458 22.26 9.88 18.09
C ARG A 458 22.14 11.31 17.57
N PHE A 459 21.21 12.07 18.14
CA PHE A 459 20.82 13.39 17.63
C PHE A 459 21.93 14.44 17.67
N ASP A 460 22.80 14.41 18.68
CA ASP A 460 23.92 15.37 18.78
C ASP A 460 24.93 15.18 17.64
N GLU A 461 25.20 13.92 17.28
CA GLU A 461 26.07 13.59 16.15
C GLU A 461 25.38 13.83 14.81
N ALA A 462 24.08 13.53 14.71
CA ALA A 462 23.27 13.82 13.53
C ALA A 462 23.28 15.32 13.21
N ARG A 463 23.14 16.18 14.23
CA ARG A 463 23.24 17.63 14.10
C ARG A 463 24.58 18.06 13.52
N LEU A 464 25.70 17.54 14.06
CA LEU A 464 27.04 17.83 13.54
C LEU A 464 27.23 17.32 12.11
N ALA A 465 26.66 16.16 11.77
CA ALA A 465 26.70 15.60 10.42
C ALA A 465 25.87 16.44 9.42
N TYR A 466 24.69 16.94 9.81
CA TYR A 466 23.90 17.88 9.01
C TYR A 466 24.64 19.20 8.75
N ALA A 467 25.32 19.73 9.76
CA ALA A 467 26.16 20.92 9.61
C ALA A 467 27.30 20.68 8.61
N LYS A 468 27.98 19.53 8.67
CA LYS A 468 29.01 19.13 7.70
C LYS A 468 28.47 18.94 6.28
N ALA A 469 27.20 18.54 6.14
CA ALA A 469 26.52 18.45 4.86
C ALA A 469 26.07 19.81 4.30
N GLY A 470 26.24 20.92 5.03
CA GLY A 470 25.74 22.24 4.65
C GLY A 470 24.21 22.38 4.75
N ARG A 471 23.55 21.51 5.53
CA ARG A 471 22.09 21.43 5.67
C ARG A 471 21.65 21.76 7.10
N SER A 472 21.98 22.97 7.57
CA SER A 472 21.53 23.47 8.90
C SER A 472 20.01 23.47 9.01
N ASP A 473 19.30 23.73 7.89
CA ASP A 473 17.84 23.68 7.78
C ASP A 473 17.23 22.35 8.23
N ALA A 474 17.91 21.23 7.96
CA ALA A 474 17.46 19.91 8.35
C ALA A 474 17.71 19.65 9.84
N ALA A 475 18.85 20.12 10.36
CA ALA A 475 19.17 20.05 11.78
C ALA A 475 18.18 20.84 12.65
N THR A 476 17.85 22.08 12.24
CA THR A 476 16.85 22.91 12.95
C THR A 476 15.49 22.24 12.95
N ARG A 477 15.01 21.73 11.80
CA ARG A 477 13.72 21.03 11.74
C ARG A 477 13.69 19.77 12.61
N MET A 478 14.78 19.02 12.66
CA MET A 478 14.93 17.89 13.56
C MET A 478 14.82 18.34 15.02
N LEU A 479 15.54 19.40 15.42
CA LEU A 479 15.48 19.94 16.79
C LEU A 479 14.10 20.50 17.14
N GLU A 480 13.39 21.15 16.21
CA GLU A 480 12.02 21.61 16.42
C GLU A 480 11.07 20.43 16.68
N GLN A 481 11.19 19.35 15.89
CA GLN A 481 10.41 18.12 16.08
C GLN A 481 10.73 17.44 17.40
N LEU A 482 12.02 17.32 17.76
CA LEU A 482 12.46 16.78 19.04
C LEU A 482 11.93 17.60 20.20
N THR A 483 11.97 18.93 20.08
CA THR A 483 11.44 19.85 21.09
C THR A 483 9.93 19.68 21.24
N HIS A 484 9.19 19.65 20.14
CA HIS A 484 7.75 19.45 20.17
C HIS A 484 7.37 18.12 20.82
N ASN A 485 8.05 17.04 20.44
CA ASN A 485 7.84 15.71 21.01
C ASN A 485 8.20 15.68 22.49
N ALA A 486 9.35 16.24 22.88
CA ALA A 486 9.77 16.34 24.28
C ALA A 486 8.75 17.08 25.14
N VAL A 487 8.16 18.17 24.64
CA VAL A 487 7.09 18.90 25.35
C VAL A 487 5.82 18.05 25.48
N LEU A 488 5.39 17.34 24.43
CA LEU A 488 4.21 16.48 24.47
C LEU A 488 4.39 15.28 25.41
N GLU A 489 5.58 14.68 25.41
CA GLU A 489 6.00 13.61 26.32
C GLU A 489 6.33 14.10 27.73
N ARG A 490 6.28 15.42 27.96
CA ARG A 490 6.56 16.07 29.25
C ARG A 490 8.00 15.90 29.74
N ARG A 491 8.95 15.69 28.82
CA ARG A 491 10.39 15.73 29.05
C ARG A 491 10.90 17.17 28.92
N PHE A 492 10.55 18.03 29.87
CA PHE A 492 10.82 19.46 29.80
C PHE A 492 12.31 19.79 29.87
N GLN A 493 13.11 19.01 30.61
CA GLN A 493 14.57 19.16 30.59
C GLN A 493 15.16 19.00 29.18
N ASP A 494 14.62 18.06 28.37
CA ASP A 494 15.08 17.80 27.00
C ASP A 494 14.63 18.91 26.05
N ALA A 495 13.41 19.41 26.23
CA ALA A 495 12.92 20.58 25.49
C ALA A 495 13.80 21.81 25.75
N GLY A 496 14.19 22.05 27.01
CA GLY A 496 15.10 23.13 27.37
C GLY A 496 16.46 23.02 26.67
N HIS A 497 17.04 21.81 26.68
CA HIS A 497 18.31 21.54 25.99
C HIS A 497 18.20 21.71 24.46
N CYS A 498 17.10 21.26 23.84
CA CYS A 498 16.89 21.44 22.41
C CYS A 498 16.73 22.92 22.02
N TYR A 499 16.01 23.72 22.81
CA TYR A 499 15.95 25.18 22.60
C TYR A 499 17.32 25.84 22.71
N TRP A 500 18.15 25.41 23.67
CA TRP A 500 19.52 25.88 23.77
C TRP A 500 20.35 25.50 22.52
N LEU A 501 20.28 24.26 22.05
CA LEU A 501 20.96 23.84 20.82
C LEU A 501 20.49 24.63 19.60
N MET A 502 19.18 24.86 19.45
CA MET A 502 18.65 25.70 18.37
C MET A 502 19.17 27.13 18.44
N SER A 503 19.32 27.71 19.64
CA SER A 503 19.95 29.03 19.79
C SER A 503 21.39 29.05 19.28
N ARG A 504 22.17 27.96 19.51
CA ARG A 504 23.55 27.85 18.99
C ARG A 504 23.62 27.70 17.48
N GLU A 505 22.68 26.98 16.87
CA GLU A 505 22.58 26.88 15.41
C GLU A 505 22.34 28.26 14.79
N ILE A 506 21.45 29.07 15.38
CA ILE A 506 21.22 30.45 14.92
C ILE A 506 22.49 31.28 14.97
N VAL A 507 23.28 31.17 16.05
CA VAL A 507 24.56 31.90 16.18
C VAL A 507 25.54 31.50 15.08
N SER A 508 25.56 30.23 14.68
CA SER A 508 26.44 29.77 13.59
C SER A 508 26.11 30.38 12.23
N GLU A 509 24.87 30.82 12.03
CA GLU A 509 24.40 31.48 10.81
C GLU A 509 24.54 33.00 10.85
N LEU A 510 24.71 33.60 12.03
CA LEU A 510 24.84 35.05 12.21
C LEU A 510 26.26 35.54 11.89
N PRO A 511 26.42 36.80 11.44
CA PRO A 511 27.74 37.39 11.26
C PRO A 511 28.56 37.40 12.56
N ASN A 512 29.81 36.97 12.46
CA ASN A 512 30.71 36.88 13.62
C ASN A 512 31.39 38.23 13.97
N ASP A 513 31.18 39.27 13.17
CA ASP A 513 31.73 40.62 13.41
C ASP A 513 30.75 41.46 14.25
N PRO A 514 31.13 41.88 15.48
CA PRO A 514 30.29 42.70 16.36
C PRO A 514 29.89 44.07 15.76
N ARG A 515 30.54 44.52 14.67
CA ARG A 515 30.26 45.79 14.00
C ARG A 515 29.56 45.62 12.64
N ALA A 516 29.16 44.40 12.29
CA ALA A 516 28.42 44.17 11.06
C ALA A 516 27.07 44.92 11.07
N LEU A 517 26.74 45.56 9.94
CA LEU A 517 25.39 46.04 9.70
C LEU A 517 24.48 44.83 9.50
N LEU A 518 23.56 44.63 10.43
CA LEU A 518 22.59 43.53 10.39
C LEU A 518 21.56 43.81 9.29
N SER A 519 21.23 42.76 8.54
CA SER A 519 20.05 42.79 7.68
C SER A 519 18.77 42.58 8.51
N ASP A 520 17.61 42.96 7.98
CA ASP A 520 16.32 42.67 8.62
C ASP A 520 16.14 41.16 8.94
N GLU A 521 16.76 40.28 8.13
CA GLU A 521 16.77 38.83 8.36
C GLU A 521 17.69 38.43 9.54
N ASP A 522 18.84 39.09 9.69
CA ASP A 522 19.78 38.84 10.79
C ASP A 522 19.23 39.39 12.12
N GLU A 523 18.54 40.53 12.10
CA GLU A 523 17.84 41.06 13.28
C GLU A 523 16.75 40.10 13.75
N ALA A 524 15.93 39.57 12.82
CA ALA A 524 14.91 38.59 13.16
C ALA A 524 15.49 37.26 13.70
N LYS A 525 16.68 36.86 13.22
CA LYS A 525 17.42 35.71 13.78
C LYS A 525 17.93 36.01 15.19
N LEU A 526 18.42 37.23 15.44
CA LEU A 526 18.87 37.65 16.76
C LEU A 526 17.72 37.67 17.79
N ASP A 527 16.56 38.19 17.41
CA ASP A 527 15.36 38.15 18.26
C ASP A 527 14.96 36.69 18.61
N ARG A 528 15.03 35.79 17.63
CA ARG A 528 14.75 34.36 17.85
C ARG A 528 15.80 33.69 18.73
N PHE A 529 17.06 34.09 18.64
CA PHE A 529 18.12 33.60 19.52
C PHE A 529 17.80 33.92 20.98
N GLU A 530 17.42 35.17 21.28
CA GLU A 530 17.02 35.58 22.62
C GLU A 530 15.76 34.84 23.09
N GLU A 531 14.76 34.70 22.21
CA GLU A 531 13.53 33.94 22.50
C GLU A 531 13.83 32.47 22.86
N PHE A 532 14.72 31.81 22.11
CA PHE A 532 15.09 30.42 22.37
C PHE A 532 15.91 30.26 23.65
N LYS A 533 16.82 31.19 23.97
CA LYS A 533 17.51 31.19 25.27
C LYS A 533 16.53 31.33 26.43
N ASP A 534 15.59 32.26 26.32
CA ASP A 534 14.54 32.44 27.32
C ASP A 534 13.68 31.19 27.50
N ARG A 535 13.27 30.55 26.40
CA ARG A 535 12.51 29.30 26.45
C ARG A 535 13.33 28.17 27.07
N ALA A 536 14.61 28.06 26.73
CA ALA A 536 15.50 27.06 27.32
C ALA A 536 15.55 27.16 28.85
N GLU A 537 15.72 28.38 29.37
CA GLU A 537 15.68 28.66 30.82
C GLU A 537 14.33 28.29 31.45
N MET A 538 13.21 28.63 30.81
CA MET A 538 11.87 28.33 31.33
C MET A 538 11.57 26.84 31.37
N TYR A 539 11.86 26.09 30.30
CA TYR A 539 11.62 24.64 30.27
C TYR A 539 12.52 23.89 31.25
N TYR A 540 13.77 24.33 31.38
CA TYR A 540 14.69 23.79 32.39
C TYR A 540 14.15 24.01 33.82
N ALA A 541 13.74 25.24 34.15
CA ALA A 541 13.15 25.55 35.45
C ALA A 541 11.83 24.81 35.70
N TYR A 542 10.97 24.72 34.68
CA TYR A 542 9.66 24.07 34.80
C TYR A 542 9.74 22.55 35.01
N ASP A 543 10.80 21.90 34.52
CA ASP A 543 11.04 20.47 34.74
C ASP A 543 11.06 20.11 36.24
N PHE A 544 11.73 20.91 37.07
CA PHE A 544 11.74 20.73 38.53
C PHE A 544 10.35 20.82 39.15
N ILE A 545 9.53 21.79 38.71
CA ILE A 545 8.14 21.94 39.17
C ILE A 545 7.29 20.74 38.76
N TYR A 546 7.42 20.32 37.50
CA TYR A 546 6.66 19.20 36.97
C TYR A 546 7.00 17.90 37.71
N ARG A 547 8.30 17.58 37.87
CA ARG A 547 8.75 16.39 38.62
C ARG A 547 8.27 16.42 40.07
N ALA A 548 8.39 17.55 40.76
CA ALA A 548 7.95 17.66 42.15
C ALA A 548 6.44 17.46 42.37
N MET A 549 5.63 17.63 41.32
CA MET A 549 4.17 17.52 41.36
C MET A 549 3.65 16.17 40.88
N ASP A 550 4.25 15.58 39.85
CA ASP A 550 3.81 14.32 39.26
C ASP A 550 4.61 13.10 39.77
N GLU A 551 5.85 13.27 40.25
CA GLU A 551 6.65 12.16 40.80
C GLU A 551 6.42 11.98 42.32
N PRO A 552 6.38 10.73 42.82
CA PRO A 552 6.07 10.43 44.21
C PRO A 552 7.18 10.80 45.21
N PHE A 553 8.43 10.92 44.75
CA PHE A 553 9.59 11.27 45.56
C PHE A 553 10.21 12.55 45.04
N ARG A 554 10.59 13.45 45.96
CA ARG A 554 11.17 14.75 45.62
C ARG A 554 12.67 14.70 45.88
N SER A 555 13.47 15.09 44.89
CA SER A 555 14.90 15.36 45.05
C SER A 555 15.17 16.81 45.48
N SER A 556 14.30 17.76 45.10
CA SER A 556 14.50 19.19 45.35
C SER A 556 13.96 19.66 46.71
N LEU A 557 14.67 20.61 47.32
CA LEU A 557 14.25 21.25 48.57
C LEU A 557 12.99 22.13 48.36
N PRO A 558 12.12 22.28 49.38
CA PRO A 558 10.96 23.17 49.30
C PRO A 558 11.30 24.64 48.97
N SER A 559 12.44 25.15 49.46
CA SER A 559 12.94 26.51 49.17
C SER A 559 13.29 26.65 47.69
N THR A 560 13.99 25.66 47.12
CA THR A 560 14.31 25.61 45.69
C THR A 560 13.06 25.66 44.82
N LEU A 561 12.03 24.86 45.13
CA LEU A 561 10.77 24.87 44.37
C LEU A 561 10.01 26.19 44.49
N LEU A 562 10.08 26.86 45.65
CA LEU A 562 9.53 28.19 45.84
C LEU A 562 10.24 29.21 44.93
N ASN A 563 11.57 29.20 44.93
CA ASN A 563 12.42 30.10 44.14
C ASN A 563 12.22 29.89 42.63
N ILE A 564 12.16 28.63 42.18
CA ILE A 564 11.86 28.27 40.79
C ILE A 564 10.48 28.79 40.39
N GLY A 565 9.48 28.62 41.26
CA GLY A 565 8.14 29.12 41.02
C GLY A 565 8.10 30.65 40.86
N GLN A 566 8.88 31.38 41.66
CA GLN A 566 8.99 32.84 41.57
C GLN A 566 9.67 33.27 40.28
N PHE A 567 10.77 32.60 39.90
CA PHE A 567 11.48 32.83 38.65
C PHE A 567 10.56 32.62 37.43
N LEU A 568 9.79 31.54 37.40
CA LEU A 568 8.85 31.29 36.31
C LEU A 568 7.71 32.31 36.30
N LEU A 569 7.16 32.65 37.47
CA LEU A 569 6.09 33.64 37.57
C LEU A 569 6.55 35.03 37.09
N SER A 570 7.78 35.44 37.41
CA SER A 570 8.35 36.71 36.95
C SER A 570 8.61 36.71 35.43
N LYS A 571 9.07 35.58 34.87
CA LYS A 571 9.23 35.39 33.42
C LYS A 571 7.89 35.36 32.67
N PHE A 572 6.81 34.86 33.29
CA PHE A 572 5.46 34.91 32.69
C PHE A 572 4.83 36.30 32.77
N ALA A 573 5.17 37.08 33.80
CA ALA A 573 4.65 38.44 33.97
C ALA A 573 5.03 39.40 32.84
N THR A 574 6.16 39.14 32.18
CA THR A 574 6.72 39.98 31.12
C THR A 574 6.35 39.51 29.71
N ARG A 575 5.48 38.50 29.57
CA ARG A 575 5.14 37.88 28.28
C ARG A 575 3.63 37.86 28.02
N ASP A 576 3.26 38.02 26.75
CA ASP A 576 1.88 37.96 26.29
C ASP A 576 1.38 36.51 26.08
N GLU A 577 2.28 35.59 25.71
CA GLU A 577 1.95 34.19 25.39
C GLU A 577 2.76 33.21 26.24
N MET A 578 2.09 32.15 26.71
CA MET A 578 2.68 31.11 27.55
C MET A 578 3.30 29.99 26.70
N PRO A 579 4.51 29.50 27.01
CA PRO A 579 5.12 28.41 26.26
C PRO A 579 4.30 27.12 26.28
N LEU A 580 4.37 26.35 25.19
CA LEU A 580 3.62 25.10 25.03
C LEU A 580 3.93 24.10 26.17
N GLY A 581 2.91 23.44 26.71
CA GLY A 581 3.08 22.41 27.75
C GLY A 581 3.42 22.93 29.15
N ILE A 582 3.82 24.19 29.31
CA ILE A 582 4.01 24.82 30.62
C ILE A 582 2.65 25.19 31.21
N SER A 583 2.36 24.70 32.43
CA SER A 583 1.10 24.94 33.13
C SER A 583 1.28 25.95 34.25
N LEU A 584 0.67 27.13 34.11
CA LEU A 584 0.60 28.13 35.18
C LEU A 584 -0.05 27.58 36.45
N ALA A 585 -1.03 26.66 36.32
CA ALA A 585 -1.66 26.03 37.47
C ALA A 585 -0.68 25.16 38.28
N TYR A 586 0.28 24.49 37.62
CA TYR A 586 1.33 23.73 38.31
C TYR A 586 2.24 24.68 39.08
N VAL A 587 2.71 25.76 38.44
CA VAL A 587 3.59 26.76 39.07
C VAL A 587 2.91 27.40 40.28
N LEU A 588 1.67 27.86 40.14
CA LEU A 588 0.91 28.47 41.23
C LEU A 588 0.62 27.48 42.36
N ASN A 589 0.32 26.21 42.08
CA ASN A 589 0.08 25.21 43.12
C ASN A 589 1.36 24.89 43.90
N THR A 590 2.51 24.83 43.22
CA THR A 590 3.83 24.67 43.86
C THR A 590 4.13 25.86 44.77
N LEU A 591 3.96 27.10 44.28
CA LEU A 591 4.10 28.31 45.08
C LEU A 591 3.16 28.32 46.29
N ALA A 592 1.92 27.89 46.12
CA ALA A 592 0.93 27.89 47.19
C ALA A 592 1.23 26.87 48.29
N LYS A 593 1.62 25.63 47.91
CA LYS A 593 1.95 24.55 48.85
C LYS A 593 3.24 24.82 49.60
N HIS A 594 4.29 25.20 48.89
CA HIS A 594 5.61 25.44 49.50
C HIS A 594 5.65 26.78 50.22
N GLY A 595 4.92 27.79 49.73
CA GLY A 595 4.74 29.05 50.44
C GLY A 595 4.06 28.86 51.80
N ASP A 596 2.97 28.08 51.87
CA ASP A 596 2.29 27.79 53.15
C ASP A 596 3.18 26.98 54.10
N ALA A 597 3.96 26.03 53.58
CA ALA A 597 4.89 25.20 54.38
C ALA A 597 6.08 25.99 54.96
N LEU A 598 6.60 26.97 54.21
CA LEU A 598 7.76 27.79 54.61
C LEU A 598 7.35 29.08 55.36
N GLY A 599 6.06 29.38 55.44
CA GLY A 599 5.55 30.59 56.13
C GLY A 599 5.42 31.84 55.25
N ALA A 600 5.51 31.70 53.91
CA ALA A 600 5.15 32.74 52.94
C ALA A 600 3.63 32.76 52.68
N TYR A 601 2.86 33.16 53.70
CA TYR A 601 1.39 33.08 53.68
C TYR A 601 0.73 34.08 52.73
N LYS A 602 1.34 35.26 52.51
CA LYS A 602 0.81 36.26 51.57
C LYS A 602 1.01 35.78 50.12
N LEU A 603 2.17 35.21 49.80
CA LEU A 603 2.42 34.55 48.51
C LEU A 603 1.47 33.36 48.30
N ALA A 604 1.30 32.50 49.30
CA ALA A 604 0.42 31.34 49.19
C ALA A 604 -1.04 31.74 48.92
N ARG A 605 -1.53 32.77 49.64
CA ARG A 605 -2.88 33.31 49.44
C ARG A 605 -3.04 33.95 48.05
N PHE A 606 -2.03 34.68 47.57
CA PHE A 606 -2.01 35.19 46.20
C PHE A 606 -2.15 34.05 45.18
N ALA A 607 -1.36 32.99 45.33
CA ALA A 607 -1.36 31.86 44.42
C ALA A 607 -2.69 31.09 44.45
N TYR A 608 -3.25 30.79 45.63
CA TYR A 608 -4.57 30.14 45.75
C TYR A 608 -5.70 30.98 45.12
N ASN A 609 -5.69 32.30 45.31
CA ASN A 609 -6.68 33.18 44.68
C ASN A 609 -6.59 33.14 43.14
N LYS A 610 -5.37 33.12 42.59
CA LYS A 610 -5.17 33.01 41.13
C LYS A 610 -5.57 31.62 40.60
N LEU A 611 -5.33 30.55 41.37
CA LEU A 611 -5.75 29.19 41.00
C LEU A 611 -7.27 29.05 40.86
N GLN A 612 -8.07 29.77 41.66
CA GLN A 612 -9.54 29.75 41.55
C GLN A 612 -10.04 30.28 40.19
N GLY A 613 -9.28 31.14 39.52
CA GLY A 613 -9.60 31.65 38.19
C GLY A 613 -9.17 30.72 37.04
N LEU A 614 -8.49 29.61 37.34
CA LEU A 614 -7.93 28.69 36.35
C LEU A 614 -8.64 27.34 36.38
N LYS A 615 -8.65 26.65 35.24
CA LYS A 615 -9.12 25.27 35.16
C LYS A 615 -8.06 24.32 35.70
N ILE A 616 -8.26 23.82 36.91
CA ILE A 616 -7.37 22.84 37.56
C ILE A 616 -7.88 21.39 37.39
N PRO A 617 -7.02 20.37 37.55
CA PRO A 617 -7.45 18.96 37.55
C PRO A 617 -8.49 18.67 38.65
N ALA A 618 -9.49 17.85 38.33
CA ALA A 618 -10.59 17.53 39.25
C ALA A 618 -10.12 16.89 40.57
N SER A 619 -9.02 16.13 40.54
CA SER A 619 -8.39 15.55 41.73
C SER A 619 -7.85 16.60 42.71
N TRP A 620 -7.46 17.78 42.23
CA TRP A 620 -6.91 18.85 43.04
C TRP A 620 -7.98 19.81 43.57
N GLN A 621 -9.15 19.87 42.91
CA GLN A 621 -10.20 20.85 43.21
C GLN A 621 -10.55 20.90 44.71
N ALA A 622 -10.86 19.75 45.32
CA ALA A 622 -11.21 19.71 46.74
C ALA A 622 -10.04 20.13 47.66
N GLN A 623 -8.80 19.75 47.33
CA GLN A 623 -7.61 20.13 48.10
C GLN A 623 -7.33 21.63 48.00
N VAL A 624 -7.40 22.19 46.79
CA VAL A 624 -7.16 23.61 46.52
C VAL A 624 -8.27 24.47 47.13
N ASP A 625 -9.53 24.07 47.03
CA ASP A 625 -10.65 24.79 47.63
C ASP A 625 -10.52 24.84 49.17
N LEU A 626 -10.18 23.70 49.79
CA LEU A 626 -9.90 23.63 51.21
C LEU A 626 -8.71 24.51 51.60
N ALA A 627 -7.59 24.41 50.89
CA ALA A 627 -6.39 25.20 51.16
C ALA A 627 -6.61 26.71 50.95
N CYS A 628 -7.48 27.09 50.00
CA CYS A 628 -7.87 28.47 49.80
C CYS A 628 -8.69 29.02 50.99
N ILE A 629 -9.52 28.20 51.64
CA ILE A 629 -10.24 28.59 52.86
C ILE A 629 -9.25 28.68 54.04
N VAL A 630 -8.37 27.68 54.18
CA VAL A 630 -7.37 27.63 55.26
C VAL A 630 -6.39 28.81 55.18
N SER A 631 -5.95 29.20 53.98
CA SER A 631 -5.03 30.34 53.81
C SER A 631 -5.62 31.68 54.29
N ARG A 632 -6.95 31.81 54.38
CA ARG A 632 -7.60 33.00 54.97
C ARG A 632 -7.45 33.09 56.49
N SER A 633 -7.18 31.96 57.16
CA SER A 633 -6.92 31.93 58.60
C SER A 633 -5.47 32.29 58.97
N LYS A 634 -4.57 32.33 57.97
CA LYS A 634 -3.15 32.65 58.15
C LYS A 634 -2.92 34.18 58.10
N PRO A 635 -1.83 34.67 58.71
CA PRO A 635 -1.42 36.07 58.60
C PRO A 635 -1.21 36.50 57.14
N LEU A 636 -1.51 37.76 56.80
CA LEU A 636 -1.22 38.33 55.47
C LEU A 636 0.22 38.87 55.39
N THR A 637 1.16 38.12 55.93
CA THR A 637 2.59 38.46 55.97
C THR A 637 3.38 37.23 55.54
N ASP A 638 4.45 37.46 54.81
CA ASP A 638 5.44 36.42 54.51
C ASP A 638 6.52 36.41 55.60
N ALA A 639 7.21 35.29 55.79
CA ALA A 639 8.34 35.21 56.70
C ALA A 639 9.51 36.08 56.20
N ASP A 640 10.14 36.84 57.12
CA ASP A 640 11.17 37.81 56.77
C ASP A 640 12.40 37.16 56.11
N ASP A 641 12.77 35.94 56.54
CA ASP A 641 13.91 35.18 56.00
C ASP A 641 13.73 34.76 54.53
N LEU A 642 12.50 34.74 54.02
CA LEU A 642 12.22 34.36 52.63
C LEU A 642 12.26 35.56 51.67
N LEU A 643 12.20 36.79 52.20
CA LEU A 643 12.07 37.99 51.38
C LEU A 643 13.42 38.34 50.71
N PRO A 644 13.46 38.46 49.37
CA PRO A 644 14.70 38.75 48.67
C PRO A 644 15.27 40.12 49.02
N MET A 645 16.52 40.12 49.48
CA MET A 645 17.32 41.33 49.67
C MET A 645 17.94 41.76 48.34
N CYS A 646 17.81 43.03 47.98
CA CYS A 646 18.52 43.57 46.83
C CYS A 646 19.97 43.88 47.18
N TYR A 647 20.93 43.18 46.59
CA TYR A 647 22.37 43.42 46.82
C TYR A 647 22.89 44.77 46.31
N ARG A 648 22.08 45.52 45.55
CA ARG A 648 22.41 46.88 45.09
C ARG A 648 22.01 47.97 46.09
N CYS A 649 20.82 47.88 46.70
CA CYS A 649 20.28 48.94 47.56
C CYS A 649 19.89 48.47 48.98
N SER A 650 20.12 47.20 49.29
CA SER A 650 19.78 46.53 50.55
C SER A 650 18.29 46.56 50.91
N ALA A 651 17.42 46.96 49.98
CA ALA A 651 15.97 46.94 50.19
C ALA A 651 15.45 45.50 50.16
N THR A 652 14.52 45.18 51.06
CA THR A 652 13.75 43.93 51.07
C THR A 652 12.63 44.01 50.03
N ASN A 653 12.49 42.99 49.20
CA ASN A 653 11.53 42.98 48.09
C ASN A 653 10.41 41.96 48.33
N PRO A 654 9.20 42.20 47.79
CA PRO A 654 8.11 41.23 47.87
C PRO A 654 8.39 40.00 46.99
N LEU A 655 7.87 38.83 47.40
CA LEU A 655 8.01 37.56 46.65
C LEU A 655 7.28 37.54 45.30
N VAL A 656 6.36 38.48 45.07
CA VAL A 656 5.65 38.67 43.81
C VAL A 656 5.77 40.13 43.41
N SER A 657 6.28 40.39 42.20
CA SER A 657 6.41 41.71 41.62
C SER A 657 5.86 41.72 40.19
N GLY A 658 5.02 42.71 39.87
CA GLY A 658 4.56 42.94 38.49
C GLY A 658 5.61 43.57 37.58
N LYS A 659 6.77 43.98 38.12
CA LYS A 659 7.87 44.57 37.33
C LYS A 659 8.86 43.52 36.79
N GLY A 660 8.59 42.23 36.99
CA GLY A 660 9.51 41.14 36.67
C GLY A 660 10.53 40.88 37.78
N ASP A 661 11.64 40.22 37.43
CA ASP A 661 12.71 39.81 38.36
C ASP A 661 13.70 40.97 38.64
N VAL A 662 13.16 42.10 39.10
CA VAL A 662 13.91 43.32 39.42
C VAL A 662 13.48 43.89 40.78
N CYS A 663 14.40 44.59 41.44
CA CYS A 663 14.11 45.26 42.69
C CYS A 663 13.07 46.37 42.50
N VAL A 664 12.04 46.39 43.35
CA VAL A 664 10.95 47.38 43.27
C VAL A 664 11.40 48.80 43.60
N SER A 665 12.49 48.95 44.36
CA SER A 665 13.03 50.21 44.85
C SER A 665 14.06 50.82 43.90
N CYS A 666 15.09 50.07 43.50
CA CYS A 666 16.20 50.59 42.70
C CYS A 666 16.24 50.10 41.24
N GLY A 667 15.36 49.16 40.86
CA GLY A 667 15.32 48.59 39.51
C GLY A 667 16.47 47.64 39.17
N GLY A 668 17.30 47.26 40.15
CA GLY A 668 18.40 46.31 39.93
C GLY A 668 17.88 44.90 39.61
N CYS A 669 18.48 44.24 38.61
CA CYS A 669 18.15 42.87 38.22
C CYS A 669 18.52 41.88 39.33
N PHE A 670 17.63 40.95 39.61
CA PHE A 670 17.96 39.79 40.43
C PHE A 670 18.69 38.74 39.58
N VAL A 671 19.72 38.13 40.15
CA VAL A 671 20.45 37.04 39.50
C VAL A 671 20.30 35.79 40.37
N ARG A 672 20.06 34.64 39.73
CA ARG A 672 19.73 33.39 40.43
C ARG A 672 20.71 32.27 40.08
N SER A 673 20.97 31.37 41.03
CA SER A 673 21.68 30.10 40.80
C SER A 673 20.80 29.14 39.99
N PHE A 674 21.27 28.54 38.91
CA PHE A 674 20.47 27.59 38.11
C PHE A 674 20.42 26.15 38.68
N VAL A 675 20.87 25.97 39.92
CA VAL A 675 20.65 24.74 40.72
C VAL A 675 19.55 24.98 41.75
N THR A 676 19.69 25.98 42.63
CA THR A 676 18.75 26.24 43.73
C THR A 676 17.77 27.40 43.49
N PHE A 677 18.00 28.20 42.44
CA PHE A 677 17.24 29.41 42.08
C PHE A 677 17.26 30.51 43.15
N GLU A 678 18.16 30.39 44.13
CA GLU A 678 18.43 31.41 45.15
C GLU A 678 19.08 32.65 44.55
N HIS A 679 18.84 33.80 45.18
CA HIS A 679 19.37 35.08 44.74
C HIS A 679 20.87 35.16 45.05
N LEU A 680 21.68 35.32 44.01
CA LEU A 680 23.12 35.45 44.13
C LEU A 680 23.51 36.90 44.48
N PRO A 681 24.58 37.11 45.26
CA PRO A 681 25.04 38.42 45.72
C PRO A 681 25.73 39.21 44.60
N MET A 682 25.04 39.46 43.49
CA MET A 682 25.61 40.06 42.28
C MET A 682 24.91 41.35 41.86
N VAL A 683 25.71 42.33 41.44
CA VAL A 683 25.24 43.62 40.93
C VAL A 683 25.80 43.86 39.54
N GLU A 684 24.92 44.04 38.57
CA GLU A 684 25.29 44.32 37.18
C GLU A 684 25.89 45.73 37.02
N PHE A 685 26.93 45.83 36.20
CA PHE A 685 27.49 47.08 35.74
C PHE A 685 27.84 47.04 34.25
N GLU A 686 27.84 48.20 33.63
CA GLU A 686 28.21 48.43 32.24
C GLU A 686 29.62 49.04 32.17
N ILE A 687 30.32 48.79 31.07
CA ILE A 687 31.61 49.43 30.80
C ILE A 687 31.35 50.67 29.96
N SER A 688 32.06 51.76 30.27
CA SER A 688 31.97 52.99 29.49
C SER A 688 32.36 52.77 28.01
N ASP A 689 31.63 53.41 27.09
CA ASP A 689 31.77 53.21 25.63
C ASP A 689 33.16 53.55 25.07
N ASP A 690 33.97 54.29 25.82
CA ASP A 690 35.34 54.66 25.48
C ASP A 690 36.37 53.57 25.81
N ILE A 691 35.96 52.45 26.42
CA ILE A 691 36.83 51.33 26.81
C ILE A 691 36.47 50.09 25.98
N THR A 692 37.46 49.52 25.29
CA THR A 692 37.23 48.27 24.53
C THR A 692 37.12 47.05 25.45
N PRO A 693 36.40 45.98 25.07
CA PRO A 693 36.29 44.77 25.91
C PRO A 693 37.65 44.13 26.26
N LYS A 694 38.63 44.21 25.34
CA LYS A 694 40.01 43.75 25.59
C LYS A 694 40.72 44.62 26.62
N GLU A 695 40.53 45.93 26.55
CA GLU A 695 41.08 46.89 27.52
C GLU A 695 40.44 46.72 28.90
N ALA A 696 39.11 46.55 28.97
CA ALA A 696 38.39 46.32 30.22
C ALA A 696 38.86 45.04 30.92
N ARG A 697 39.03 43.93 30.18
CA ARG A 697 39.57 42.68 30.74
C ARG A 697 40.99 42.85 31.28
N ARG A 698 41.82 43.69 30.64
CA ARG A 698 43.16 44.01 31.15
C ARG A 698 43.08 44.79 32.46
N LEU A 699 42.23 45.82 32.53
CA LEU A 699 42.06 46.66 33.72
C LEU A 699 41.50 45.88 34.91
N ILE A 700 40.62 44.90 34.69
CA ILE A 700 40.05 44.03 35.74
C ILE A 700 41.09 43.02 36.27
N ARG A 701 42.06 42.61 35.43
CA ARG A 701 43.13 41.68 35.82
C ARG A 701 44.31 42.37 36.53
N GLU A 702 44.38 43.70 36.48
CA GLU A 702 45.37 44.48 37.24
C GLU A 702 45.00 44.43 38.73
N GLU A 703 45.97 44.11 39.61
CA GLU A 703 45.72 44.17 41.06
C GLU A 703 45.39 45.61 41.48
N PRO A 704 44.34 45.82 42.31
CA PRO A 704 43.95 47.16 42.74
C PRO A 704 45.07 47.81 43.57
N PRO A 705 45.27 49.14 43.45
CA PRO A 705 46.29 49.85 44.22
C PRO A 705 46.04 49.72 45.74
N GLU A 706 47.08 49.42 46.52
CA GLU A 706 46.99 49.26 47.98
C GLU A 706 46.29 50.45 48.65
N ARG A 707 45.16 50.20 49.31
CA ARG A 707 44.45 51.20 50.12
C ARG A 707 45.24 51.45 51.41
N GLY A 708 45.95 52.57 51.48
CA GLY A 708 46.68 52.97 52.69
C GLY A 708 45.77 53.17 53.91
N GLY A 709 45.85 52.24 54.88
CA GLY A 709 45.18 52.30 56.17
C GLY A 709 46.09 51.81 57.30
N ALA A 710 46.58 52.78 58.09
CA ALA A 710 47.44 52.74 59.28
C ALA A 710 47.72 51.39 60.00
N ALA A 711 49.00 51.14 60.22
CA ALA A 711 49.54 50.11 61.11
C ALA A 711 48.98 50.20 62.54
N SER A 712 48.48 49.07 63.06
CA SER A 712 48.41 48.82 64.49
C SER A 712 49.25 47.60 64.83
N ALA A 713 50.50 47.86 65.21
CA ALA A 713 51.44 46.87 65.69
C ALA A 713 50.90 46.15 66.95
N ARG A 714 50.84 44.82 66.92
CA ARG A 714 50.84 44.02 68.15
C ARG A 714 51.99 43.03 68.12
N ARG A 715 52.98 43.34 68.98
CA ARG A 715 54.13 42.50 69.32
C ARG A 715 53.66 41.15 69.85
N ALA A 716 54.24 40.08 69.32
CA ALA A 716 54.12 38.75 69.89
C ALA A 716 54.85 38.68 71.24
N TYR A 717 54.13 38.26 72.29
CA TYR A 717 54.73 37.60 73.44
C TYR A 717 54.23 36.15 73.43
N ASN A 718 55.18 35.23 73.32
CA ASN A 718 54.95 33.80 73.48
C ASN A 718 55.08 33.45 74.97
N VAL A 719 54.01 32.94 75.57
CA VAL A 719 54.07 32.04 76.74
C VAL A 719 52.95 31.01 76.54
N GLY A 720 53.31 29.74 76.60
CA GLY A 720 52.40 28.62 76.29
C GLY A 720 51.51 28.20 77.46
N GLY A 721 50.63 27.26 77.13
CA GLY A 721 49.82 26.47 78.06
C GLY A 721 48.39 27.01 78.20
N ASP A 722 47.44 26.25 77.65
CA ASP A 722 45.98 26.23 77.89
C ASP A 722 45.33 27.48 78.48
N GLU A 723 44.34 28.05 77.78
CA GLU A 723 43.05 28.36 78.40
C GLU A 723 41.95 28.70 77.39
N GLN A 724 40.73 28.42 77.86
CA GLN A 724 39.42 28.56 77.23
C GLN A 724 39.18 29.94 76.59
N PHE A 725 38.41 29.94 75.49
CA PHE A 725 37.68 31.12 75.06
C PHE A 725 36.20 30.98 75.44
N THR A 726 35.82 31.68 76.51
CA THR A 726 34.47 32.24 76.68
C THR A 726 34.31 33.44 75.76
N PHE A 727 33.18 33.55 75.06
CA PHE A 727 32.74 34.81 74.46
C PHE A 727 31.50 35.31 75.21
N GLU A 728 31.68 36.43 75.91
CA GLU A 728 30.61 37.26 76.45
C GLU A 728 29.99 38.09 75.32
N ASP A 729 28.66 38.11 75.29
CA ASP A 729 27.85 39.05 74.52
C ASP A 729 28.07 40.49 75.00
N GLY A 730 28.50 41.36 74.08
CA GLY A 730 28.48 42.82 74.21
C GLY A 730 27.86 43.44 72.96
N PRO A 731 26.89 44.36 73.06
CA PRO A 731 26.13 44.86 71.92
C PRO A 731 26.92 45.92 71.15
N GLY A 732 26.98 45.79 69.82
CA GLY A 732 27.47 46.85 68.92
C GLY A 732 28.75 46.53 68.18
N ALA A 733 28.78 45.44 67.41
CA ALA A 733 29.68 45.31 66.27
C ALA A 733 28.85 45.57 65.00
N GLU A 734 28.89 46.81 64.49
CA GLU A 734 28.42 47.11 63.15
C GLU A 734 29.16 46.20 62.16
N ARG A 735 28.43 45.29 61.51
CA ARG A 735 28.92 44.51 60.36
C ARG A 735 29.38 45.50 59.30
N GLY A 736 30.67 45.46 58.98
CA GLY A 736 31.33 46.40 58.07
C GLY A 736 30.72 46.39 56.67
N ILE A 737 29.77 47.30 56.44
CA ILE A 737 29.42 47.77 55.10
C ILE A 737 30.63 48.56 54.60
N LEU A 738 31.17 48.13 53.46
CA LEU A 738 32.04 48.83 52.52
C LEU A 738 32.48 50.26 52.96
N GLY A 739 33.77 50.44 53.24
CA GLY A 739 34.34 51.74 53.59
C GLY A 739 33.98 52.84 52.59
N GLY A 740 33.58 54.01 53.09
CA GLY A 740 32.97 55.13 52.36
C GLY A 740 33.76 55.81 51.23
N ASN A 741 34.82 55.18 50.72
CA ASN A 741 35.62 55.66 49.58
C ASN A 741 35.47 54.80 48.30
N ASP A 742 34.54 53.84 48.25
CA ASP A 742 34.28 53.06 47.03
C ASP A 742 33.36 53.84 46.07
N ALA A 743 33.92 54.28 44.94
CA ALA A 743 33.19 55.00 43.89
C ALA A 743 32.05 54.16 43.29
N PHE A 744 32.20 52.83 43.25
CA PHE A 744 31.15 51.93 42.81
C PHE A 744 29.95 51.96 43.76
N ALA A 745 30.20 51.97 45.07
CA ALA A 745 29.15 52.00 46.09
C ALA A 745 28.35 53.32 46.14
N GLN A 746 28.99 54.43 45.77
CA GLN A 746 28.31 55.72 45.63
C GLN A 746 27.28 55.71 44.49
N VAL A 747 27.61 55.06 43.36
CA VAL A 747 26.71 54.94 42.20
C VAL A 747 25.59 53.93 42.45
N MET A 748 25.84 52.87 43.22
CA MET A 748 24.82 51.88 43.61
C MET A 748 23.61 52.52 44.29
N SER A 749 23.83 53.60 45.05
CA SER A 749 22.82 54.32 45.83
C SER A 749 21.79 55.08 44.97
N MET A 750 22.05 55.25 43.67
CA MET A 750 21.11 55.92 42.74
C MET A 750 20.09 54.92 42.18
N PRO A 751 18.77 55.16 42.33
CA PRO A 751 17.74 54.26 41.81
C PRO A 751 17.57 54.39 40.29
N ASN A 752 17.33 53.26 39.60
CA ASN A 752 16.98 53.18 38.18
C ASN A 752 18.02 53.75 37.18
N VAL A 753 19.30 53.80 37.56
CA VAL A 753 20.40 54.22 36.68
C VAL A 753 21.36 53.04 36.46
N PRO A 754 21.79 52.70 35.23
CA PRO A 754 22.81 51.67 35.03
C PRO A 754 24.13 52.11 35.68
N ILE A 755 24.84 51.17 36.31
CA ILE A 755 26.15 51.46 36.92
C ILE A 755 27.17 51.42 35.79
N VAL A 756 27.68 52.57 35.36
CA VAL A 756 28.70 52.64 34.30
C VAL A 756 30.08 52.79 34.94
N CYS A 757 30.92 51.78 34.80
CA CYS A 757 32.28 51.77 35.33
C CYS A 757 33.25 52.45 34.35
N ASP A 758 33.93 53.48 34.83
CA ASP A 758 35.05 54.13 34.13
C ASP A 758 36.38 53.37 34.37
N ARG A 759 37.46 53.82 33.73
CA ARG A 759 38.79 53.19 33.86
C ARG A 759 39.30 53.16 35.32
N VAL A 760 38.87 54.10 36.16
CA VAL A 760 39.30 54.21 37.57
C VAL A 760 38.53 53.22 38.42
N MET A 761 37.22 53.12 38.23
CA MET A 761 36.37 52.14 38.89
C MET A 761 36.82 50.72 38.54
N LEU A 762 37.06 50.41 37.27
CA LEU A 762 37.50 49.06 36.83
C LEU A 762 38.82 48.62 37.46
N ARG A 763 39.78 49.52 37.67
CA ARG A 763 41.06 49.23 38.35
C ARG A 763 40.95 49.02 39.85
N ASN A 764 39.89 49.55 40.46
CA ASN A 764 39.66 49.42 41.89
C ASN A 764 38.84 48.18 42.25
N LEU A 765 38.33 47.44 41.26
CA LEU A 765 37.65 46.16 41.44
C LEU A 765 38.68 45.04 41.53
N SER A 766 38.52 44.15 42.52
CA SER A 766 39.33 42.94 42.60
C SER A 766 38.96 41.97 41.46
N PRO A 767 39.91 41.27 40.83
CA PRO A 767 39.61 40.25 39.83
C PRO A 767 38.64 39.18 40.34
N ASN A 768 38.71 38.82 41.62
CA ASN A 768 37.84 37.82 42.26
C ASN A 768 36.42 38.33 42.52
N GLU A 769 36.19 39.65 42.43
CA GLU A 769 34.87 40.25 42.59
C GLU A 769 34.15 40.41 41.24
N VAL A 770 34.77 40.14 40.10
CA VAL A 770 34.17 40.42 38.79
C VAL A 770 33.84 39.13 38.04
N VAL A 771 32.55 38.92 37.76
CA VAL A 771 32.04 37.82 36.96
C VAL A 771 31.57 38.34 35.61
N VAL A 772 32.03 37.73 34.53
CA VAL A 772 31.66 38.13 33.15
C VAL A 772 30.71 37.10 32.58
N LYS A 773 29.49 37.52 32.25
CA LYS A 773 28.51 36.67 31.58
C LYS A 773 28.79 36.64 30.07
N PRO A 774 29.13 35.47 29.49
CA PRO A 774 29.23 35.34 28.05
C PRO A 774 27.86 35.57 27.41
N SER A 775 27.82 36.33 26.32
CA SER A 775 26.59 36.56 25.57
C SER A 775 26.18 35.33 24.74
N GLY A 776 27.16 34.50 24.36
CA GLY A 776 26.97 33.37 23.45
C GLY A 776 26.81 33.78 21.98
N CYS A 777 26.82 35.08 21.67
CA CYS A 777 26.72 35.64 20.32
C CYS A 777 27.65 36.85 20.22
N ALA A 778 28.46 36.93 19.16
CA ALA A 778 29.42 38.02 18.94
C ALA A 778 28.74 39.41 18.80
N LEU A 779 27.49 39.44 18.33
CA LEU A 779 26.70 40.64 18.13
C LEU A 779 26.17 41.24 19.44
N ILE A 780 26.10 40.45 20.51
CA ILE A 780 25.61 40.88 21.83
C ILE A 780 26.80 41.13 22.74
N ARG A 781 26.86 42.31 23.36
CA ARG A 781 27.93 42.66 24.30
C ARG A 781 27.87 41.75 25.54
N PRO A 782 29.01 41.23 26.02
CA PRO A 782 29.09 40.54 27.31
C PRO A 782 28.60 41.46 28.44
N ARG A 783 27.96 40.87 29.45
CA ARG A 783 27.47 41.60 30.64
C ARG A 783 28.40 41.37 31.82
N TYR A 784 28.59 42.40 32.64
CA TYR A 784 29.56 42.38 33.74
C TYR A 784 28.85 42.50 35.08
N PHE A 785 29.29 41.72 36.06
CA PHE A 785 28.69 41.64 37.37
C PHE A 785 29.78 41.77 38.43
N ARG A 786 29.49 42.53 39.49
CA ARG A 786 30.30 42.56 40.71
C ARG A 786 29.67 41.65 41.76
N LEU A 787 30.46 40.73 42.30
CA LEU A 787 30.14 39.91 43.45
C LEU A 787 30.30 40.74 44.73
N MET A 788 29.21 40.93 45.45
CA MET A 788 29.13 41.76 46.65
C MET A 788 29.51 40.99 47.91
N ASP A 789 29.47 39.66 47.85
CA ASP A 789 29.88 38.75 48.92
C ASP A 789 30.81 37.68 48.33
N THR A 790 32.10 37.80 48.65
CA THR A 790 33.14 36.88 48.16
C THR A 790 33.20 35.56 48.93
N GLU A 791 32.45 35.41 50.02
CA GLU A 791 32.36 34.14 50.75
C GLU A 791 31.48 33.11 50.00
N SER A 792 30.62 33.58 49.10
CA SER A 792 29.77 32.74 48.24
C SER A 792 30.24 32.86 46.77
N PRO A 793 31.26 32.10 46.35
CA PRO A 793 31.79 32.19 44.99
C PRO A 793 30.75 31.83 43.93
N VAL A 794 30.76 32.55 42.81
CA VAL A 794 29.83 32.33 41.70
C VAL A 794 30.59 31.94 40.44
N THR A 795 30.08 30.91 39.75
CA THR A 795 30.57 30.48 38.45
C THR A 795 29.49 30.67 37.37
N VAL A 796 29.91 30.67 36.11
CA VAL A 796 29.03 30.88 34.94
C VAL A 796 29.36 29.86 33.87
N ASP A 797 28.33 29.24 33.28
CA ASP A 797 28.52 28.28 32.19
C ASP A 797 28.64 28.96 30.80
N GLU A 798 28.90 28.15 29.76
CA GLU A 798 28.98 28.62 28.37
C GLU A 798 27.70 29.31 27.87
N ASN A 799 26.54 28.94 28.40
CA ASN A 799 25.26 29.57 28.05
C ASN A 799 25.08 30.94 28.71
N GLY A 800 25.82 31.22 29.79
CA GLY A 800 25.68 32.41 30.61
C GLY A 800 24.68 32.24 31.77
N CYS A 801 24.37 31.01 32.17
CA CYS A 801 23.65 30.71 33.41
C CYS A 801 24.62 30.79 34.60
N PHE A 802 24.18 31.39 35.70
CA PHE A 802 24.99 31.55 36.92
C PHE A 802 24.69 30.45 37.92
N TYR A 803 25.69 30.12 38.72
CA TYR A 803 25.62 29.11 39.76
C TYR A 803 26.48 29.52 40.95
N GLU A 804 26.05 29.16 42.16
CA GLU A 804 26.98 29.09 43.28
C GLU A 804 27.99 27.96 42.99
N ALA A 805 29.28 28.17 43.29
CA ALA A 805 30.35 27.31 42.81
C ALA A 805 30.29 25.90 43.42
N ASP A 806 30.03 25.78 44.73
CA ASP A 806 29.97 24.49 45.41
C ASP A 806 28.76 23.66 44.92
N GLU A 807 27.61 24.32 44.73
CA GLU A 807 26.39 23.74 44.11
C GLU A 807 26.66 23.24 42.68
N TYR A 808 27.38 24.02 41.87
CA TYR A 808 27.69 23.67 40.50
C TYR A 808 28.62 22.46 40.40
N GLU A 809 29.66 22.43 41.23
CA GLU A 809 30.59 21.31 41.30
C GLU A 809 29.88 20.03 41.75
N LEU A 810 29.04 20.12 42.78
CA LEU A 810 28.24 18.99 43.24
C LEU A 810 27.30 18.46 42.15
N ALA A 811 26.59 19.36 41.45
CA ALA A 811 25.71 18.98 40.34
C ALA A 811 26.51 18.34 39.19
N CYS A 812 27.67 18.89 38.86
CA CYS A 812 28.57 18.33 37.84
C CYS A 812 29.06 16.93 38.21
N LEU A 813 29.40 16.68 39.47
CA LEU A 813 29.81 15.37 39.98
C LEU A 813 28.66 14.36 39.98
N GLU A 814 27.44 14.80 40.34
CA GLU A 814 26.25 13.94 40.36
C GLU A 814 25.86 13.48 38.96
N PHE A 815 25.87 14.38 37.97
CA PHE A 815 25.40 14.08 36.62
C PHE A 815 26.51 13.70 35.63
N GLY A 816 27.79 13.89 35.99
CA GLY A 816 28.94 13.70 35.09
C GLY A 816 29.00 14.68 33.91
N ARG A 817 28.17 15.73 33.96
CA ARG A 817 27.97 16.74 32.91
C ARG A 817 27.45 18.03 33.53
N THR A 818 27.54 19.14 32.80
CA THR A 818 26.97 20.42 33.25
C THR A 818 25.44 20.31 33.40
N PRO A 819 24.83 20.94 34.43
CA PRO A 819 23.42 20.74 34.75
C PRO A 819 22.46 21.27 33.68
N PHE A 820 22.76 22.45 33.10
CA PHE A 820 21.92 23.08 32.06
C PHE A 820 22.32 22.64 30.63
N THR A 821 23.59 22.82 30.25
CA THR A 821 24.06 22.59 28.87
C THR A 821 24.39 21.12 28.55
N ARG A 822 24.43 20.23 29.55
CA ARG A 822 24.71 18.78 29.41
C ARG A 822 26.05 18.45 28.75
N LEU A 823 26.99 19.38 28.75
CA LEU A 823 28.33 19.18 28.22
C LEU A 823 29.14 18.31 29.20
N ALA A 824 30.00 17.45 28.66
CA ALA A 824 30.89 16.63 29.48
C ALA A 824 31.84 17.54 30.28
N VAL A 825 31.98 17.26 31.58
CA VAL A 825 32.92 17.99 32.44
C VAL A 825 34.31 17.41 32.23
N ASN A 826 35.19 18.16 31.56
CA ASN A 826 36.60 17.78 31.46
C ASN A 826 37.26 17.98 32.82
N VAL A 827 37.62 16.89 33.50
CA VAL A 827 38.21 16.85 34.86
C VAL A 827 39.63 17.46 34.93
N GLY A 828 40.11 18.12 33.85
CA GLY A 828 41.49 18.61 33.72
C GLY A 828 41.66 20.10 33.42
N ASP A 829 40.58 20.84 33.16
CA ASP A 829 40.67 22.29 33.01
C ASP A 829 40.40 22.93 34.37
N GLU A 830 41.48 23.31 35.06
CA GLU A 830 41.40 24.25 36.18
C GLU A 830 40.56 25.46 35.75
N VAL A 831 39.69 25.90 36.65
CA VAL A 831 38.79 27.06 36.55
C VAL A 831 39.56 28.29 36.07
N ALA A 832 39.67 28.47 34.75
CA ALA A 832 40.38 29.60 34.14
C ALA A 832 39.75 29.97 32.80
N SER A 833 38.94 31.03 32.85
CA SER A 833 38.68 32.02 31.80
C SER A 833 38.81 31.59 30.31
N ALA A 834 37.65 31.54 29.64
CA ALA A 834 37.41 31.88 28.24
C ALA A 834 38.34 31.29 27.16
N VAL A 835 37.85 30.27 26.45
CA VAL A 835 38.40 29.80 25.16
C VAL A 835 37.70 30.51 23.99
N GLU A 836 38.49 30.95 23.00
CA GLU A 836 38.09 31.71 21.81
C GLU A 836 37.38 30.85 20.74
N PRO A 837 36.45 31.39 19.93
CA PRO A 837 35.94 30.72 18.74
C PRO A 837 36.63 31.22 17.45
N GLU A 838 37.23 30.30 16.71
CA GLU A 838 37.69 30.52 15.33
C GLU A 838 36.52 30.49 14.32
N THR A 839 36.61 31.37 13.31
CA THR A 839 35.65 31.65 12.23
C THR A 839 35.39 30.50 11.24
N PRO A 840 34.16 30.38 10.70
CA PRO A 840 33.89 29.74 9.41
C PRO A 840 33.27 30.68 8.33
N PRO A 841 33.22 30.25 7.05
CA PRO A 841 33.06 31.09 5.87
C PRO A 841 31.61 31.31 5.40
N GLN A 842 31.50 32.20 4.41
CA GLN A 842 30.32 32.91 3.90
C GLN A 842 29.29 32.12 3.04
N ARG A 843 28.04 32.62 3.12
CA ARG A 843 27.00 32.82 2.06
C ARG A 843 26.13 31.62 1.59
N THR A 844 24.80 31.76 1.60
CA THR A 844 23.92 32.32 0.54
C THR A 844 22.43 32.17 0.92
N SER A 845 21.57 32.88 0.18
CA SER A 845 20.31 33.50 0.61
C SER A 845 19.01 32.71 0.44
N SER A 846 18.05 33.11 1.29
CA SER A 846 16.60 33.22 1.11
C SER A 846 15.76 31.95 0.89
N SER A 847 14.90 31.67 1.86
CA SER A 847 13.55 31.15 1.61
C SER A 847 12.61 31.52 2.77
N LYS A 848 11.57 32.28 2.45
CA LYS A 848 10.53 32.75 3.37
C LYS A 848 9.72 31.60 3.93
N TRP A 849 9.55 31.55 5.26
CA TRP A 849 8.65 30.60 5.92
C TRP A 849 7.54 31.32 6.69
N GLY A 850 6.33 30.79 6.52
CA GLY A 850 5.07 31.32 7.03
C GLY A 850 4.85 31.01 8.52
N THR A 851 4.17 31.95 9.17
CA THR A 851 3.75 31.92 10.56
C THR A 851 2.57 30.97 10.75
N ALA A 852 2.74 29.97 11.63
CA ALA A 852 1.63 29.21 12.18
C ALA A 852 0.95 30.02 13.29
N ARG A 853 -0.33 30.31 13.13
CA ARG A 853 -1.15 31.06 14.09
C ARG A 853 -1.48 30.20 15.32
N GLY A 854 -0.91 30.55 16.46
CA GLY A 854 -1.37 30.11 17.78
C GLY A 854 -2.63 30.87 18.21
N ALA A 855 -3.53 30.18 18.90
CA ALA A 855 -4.81 30.71 19.34
C ALA A 855 -4.65 31.72 20.50
N LYS A 856 -5.23 32.91 20.34
CA LYS A 856 -5.34 33.93 21.38
C LYS A 856 -6.25 33.45 22.51
N THR A 857 -5.70 33.23 23.70
CA THR A 857 -6.43 33.38 24.97
C THR A 857 -5.46 33.40 26.15
N VAL A 858 -5.03 34.57 26.61
CA VAL A 858 -4.91 34.92 28.05
C VAL A 858 -5.08 36.45 28.14
N GLY A 859 -5.99 36.93 28.98
CA GLY A 859 -6.10 38.37 29.30
C GLY A 859 -4.92 38.79 30.19
N SER A 860 -4.42 40.01 30.01
CA SER A 860 -3.26 40.54 30.75
C SER A 860 -3.31 40.17 32.24
N LEU A 861 -2.23 39.58 32.74
CA LEU A 861 -2.08 39.28 34.17
C LEU A 861 -1.93 40.62 34.91
N ASP A 862 -3.04 41.16 35.42
CA ASP A 862 -2.99 42.27 36.37
C ASP A 862 -2.36 41.78 37.69
N PHE A 863 -1.15 42.28 37.94
CA PHE A 863 -0.39 42.12 39.19
C PHE A 863 -0.70 43.24 40.21
N ALA A 864 -1.48 44.25 39.81
CA ALA A 864 -1.97 45.29 40.71
C ALA A 864 -3.36 44.92 41.22
N GLY A 865 -3.42 44.35 42.41
CA GLY A 865 -4.66 44.20 43.17
C GLY A 865 -4.44 44.78 44.57
N ASN A 866 -5.25 45.78 44.94
CA ASN A 866 -5.43 46.25 46.31
C ASN A 866 -5.66 45.10 47.30
#